data_AF-A0A0G1CX57-F1
#
_entry.id   AF-A0A0G1CX57-F1
#
_cell.length_a   1.000
_cell.length_b   1.000
_cell.length_c   1.000
_cell.angle_alpha   90.00
_cell.angle_beta   90.00
_cell.angle_gamma   90.00
#
_symmetry.space_group_name_H-M   'P 1'
#
loop_
_entity.id
_entity.type
_entity.pdbx_description
1 polymer ?
#
loop_
_entity_poly.entity_id
_entity_poly.type
_entity_poly.pdbx_seq_one_letter_code
_entity_poly.pdbx_strand_id
1 'polypeptide(L)'
;MLETNPNKITNLSDQKEEKDLLAREEVKTMEKDTSHLREIEARRERERLARIKTAEEIAREKEREGLAEKSALARDLAEQEAKAREERIIKMRETRAVEESAQAQAKTEQAEIATGEFRGALKETQAKEEELRKKFLDRVEARAEGREEAPPLPPVPPTLPIVEEKKSPEIPKTFVKKPGPGQKLWIRIVLGLLILAILAAAATFGYWYFVVRGGPETTAPVNRIPEQKELVIPPPLFYVENTQTVKIAETSEVPFVLAQFVQTETALSSVNRILFEDTKNTEVLGLKGLFDSLGIITPNGFYNKVADDPTFFIYSQEEGNRLGLVVKINNQEGLAEMIKLWEGTMEENFQGLFGLLGKNEPALSSSFKDAKYQEISFRFQTFTREDLGIVYAIFDDYFILTTSWKSMEKALDKLKEAPMSHFFSPGIGAEFVLANMDLKGKIGQLFFIGINGTTLTQETENLIASVQPGGILLLKKNIVDEDQTKELIRGLQKVALENYGIPLFIGVDQEGGVISPVNFIREKTGQSEIKTADQAYAVGLGRGAELRDLGINLNLAPVLDVAQPGDFLFSRAFQATDSQADAFAKALIAGQKTASILTAVKHFPGYGDIAFDPEDTLATLDETPPIALFKTAAQAKPEFVMTSNVIYSKIDAELPFSFSEKGIALLKESVGEEPLIMTDDLPQQSLIDTFALKGVVTLPIKAGADILTFSLNWETTLPEAVRILQESVQTGEISQERIDGSVSKIIELKQAYY
;
A
#
# COMPACT_ATOMS: atom_id res chain seq x y z
N MET A 1 -22.72 -43.23 -98.73
CA MET A 1 -23.62 -42.81 -97.64
C MET A 1 -23.27 -43.63 -96.41
N LEU A 2 -23.47 -43.04 -95.23
CA LEU A 2 -23.22 -43.57 -93.89
C LEU A 2 -23.48 -45.08 -93.73
N GLU A 3 -22.50 -45.81 -93.18
CA GLU A 3 -22.76 -46.97 -92.33
C GLU A 3 -21.92 -46.85 -91.07
N THR A 4 -22.60 -46.47 -89.98
CA THR A 4 -22.14 -46.53 -88.60
C THR A 4 -21.87 -47.98 -88.21
N ASN A 5 -20.66 -48.30 -87.79
CA ASN A 5 -20.34 -49.59 -87.18
C ASN A 5 -20.51 -49.50 -85.65
N PRO A 6 -21.58 -50.05 -85.05
CA PRO A 6 -21.87 -49.96 -83.62
C PRO A 6 -20.91 -50.77 -82.73
N ASN A 7 -20.04 -51.63 -83.29
CA ASN A 7 -19.14 -52.48 -82.51
C ASN A 7 -17.84 -51.80 -82.02
N LYS A 8 -17.65 -50.50 -82.27
CA LYS A 8 -16.49 -49.76 -81.77
C LYS A 8 -16.78 -48.94 -80.50
N ILE A 9 -18.04 -48.78 -80.12
CA ILE A 9 -18.46 -47.97 -78.96
C ILE A 9 -18.64 -48.84 -77.71
N THR A 10 -18.99 -50.12 -77.84
CA THR A 10 -19.10 -51.07 -76.72
C THR A 10 -17.74 -51.43 -76.11
N ASN A 11 -16.68 -51.55 -76.92
CA ASN A 11 -15.36 -51.99 -76.44
C ASN A 11 -14.60 -50.92 -75.61
N LEU A 12 -14.95 -49.62 -75.75
CA LEU A 12 -14.36 -48.52 -74.96
C LEU A 12 -15.11 -48.26 -73.65
N SER A 13 -16.39 -48.64 -73.59
CA SER A 13 -17.24 -48.59 -72.39
C SER A 13 -16.79 -49.62 -71.37
N ASP A 14 -16.65 -50.87 -71.81
CA ASP A 14 -16.34 -52.01 -70.92
C ASP A 14 -14.91 -51.91 -70.36
N GLN A 15 -13.94 -51.43 -71.16
CA GLN A 15 -12.57 -51.18 -70.69
C GLN A 15 -12.45 -50.03 -69.68
N LYS A 16 -13.40 -49.08 -69.70
CA LYS A 16 -13.42 -47.96 -68.75
C LYS A 16 -14.04 -48.40 -67.42
N GLU A 17 -15.11 -49.18 -67.46
CA GLU A 17 -15.71 -49.76 -66.25
C GLU A 17 -14.76 -50.73 -65.53
N GLU A 18 -14.02 -51.57 -66.26
CA GLU A 18 -13.05 -52.49 -65.65
C GLU A 18 -11.89 -51.75 -64.97
N LYS A 19 -11.39 -50.66 -65.59
CA LYS A 19 -10.38 -49.79 -64.98
C LYS A 19 -10.89 -49.05 -63.74
N ASP A 20 -12.12 -48.55 -63.78
CA ASP A 20 -12.72 -47.86 -62.63
C ASP A 20 -13.02 -48.84 -61.47
N LEU A 21 -13.30 -50.11 -61.77
CA LEU A 21 -13.48 -51.16 -60.76
C LEU A 21 -12.15 -51.50 -60.06
N LEU A 22 -11.08 -51.70 -60.83
CA LEU A 22 -9.73 -51.96 -60.32
C LEU A 22 -9.21 -50.80 -59.48
N ALA A 23 -9.41 -49.55 -59.94
CA ALA A 23 -9.03 -48.36 -59.17
C ALA A 23 -9.79 -48.26 -57.83
N ARG A 24 -11.07 -48.67 -57.79
CA ARG A 24 -11.85 -48.70 -56.54
C ARG A 24 -11.39 -49.80 -55.57
N GLU A 25 -10.94 -50.94 -56.07
CA GLU A 25 -10.36 -51.99 -55.23
C GLU A 25 -9.00 -51.57 -54.66
N GLU A 26 -8.15 -50.92 -55.46
CA GLU A 26 -6.86 -50.38 -54.99
C GLU A 26 -7.04 -49.27 -53.94
N VAL A 27 -8.02 -48.38 -54.12
CA VAL A 27 -8.32 -47.36 -53.10
C VAL A 27 -8.80 -48.00 -51.81
N LYS A 28 -9.65 -49.04 -51.87
CA LYS A 28 -10.12 -49.76 -50.68
C LYS A 28 -9.00 -50.50 -49.95
N THR A 29 -8.05 -51.09 -50.66
CA THR A 29 -6.88 -51.74 -50.01
C THR A 29 -5.97 -50.70 -49.38
N MET A 30 -5.70 -49.58 -50.06
CA MET A 30 -4.93 -48.47 -49.47
C MET A 30 -5.61 -47.85 -48.23
N GLU A 31 -6.93 -47.68 -48.23
CA GLU A 31 -7.69 -47.19 -47.07
C GLU A 31 -7.60 -48.16 -45.87
N LYS A 32 -7.62 -49.46 -46.15
CA LYS A 32 -7.45 -50.50 -45.11
C LYS A 32 -6.03 -50.50 -44.53
N ASP A 33 -5.01 -50.37 -45.38
CA ASP A 33 -3.61 -50.33 -44.95
C ASP A 33 -3.29 -49.04 -44.17
N THR A 34 -3.84 -47.90 -44.58
CA THR A 34 -3.70 -46.63 -43.85
C THR A 34 -4.45 -46.65 -42.52
N SER A 35 -5.63 -47.28 -42.43
CA SER A 35 -6.33 -47.49 -41.16
C SER A 35 -5.50 -48.34 -40.18
N HIS A 36 -4.89 -49.43 -40.69
CA HIS A 36 -4.05 -50.31 -39.88
C HIS A 36 -2.78 -49.61 -39.39
N LEU A 37 -2.16 -48.76 -40.22
CA LEU A 37 -1.02 -47.93 -39.83
C LEU A 37 -1.38 -46.91 -38.74
N ARG A 38 -2.53 -46.23 -38.86
CA ARG A 38 -3.02 -45.31 -37.82
C ARG A 38 -3.26 -46.00 -36.48
N GLU A 39 -3.74 -47.24 -36.51
CA GLU A 39 -3.97 -48.01 -35.29
C GLU A 39 -2.66 -48.42 -34.62
N ILE A 40 -1.63 -48.77 -35.41
CA ILE A 40 -0.27 -49.03 -34.91
C ILE A 40 0.34 -47.78 -34.28
N GLU A 41 0.21 -46.62 -34.93
CA GLU A 41 0.72 -45.35 -34.39
C GLU A 41 -0.01 -44.96 -33.10
N ALA A 42 -1.34 -45.06 -33.07
CA ALA A 42 -2.14 -44.77 -31.87
C ALA A 42 -1.81 -45.73 -30.71
N ARG A 43 -1.42 -46.97 -30.99
CA ARG A 43 -0.94 -47.91 -29.97
C ARG A 43 0.45 -47.53 -29.46
N ARG A 44 1.38 -47.16 -30.34
CA ARG A 44 2.72 -46.69 -29.96
C ARG A 44 2.66 -45.42 -29.10
N GLU A 45 1.77 -44.50 -29.44
CA GLU A 45 1.63 -43.26 -28.66
C GLU A 45 1.04 -43.52 -27.27
N ARG A 46 0.06 -44.44 -27.15
CA ARG A 46 -0.46 -44.88 -25.85
C ARG A 46 0.63 -45.54 -24.99
N GLU A 47 1.46 -46.40 -25.57
CA GLU A 47 2.59 -47.03 -24.88
C GLU A 47 3.66 -45.99 -24.46
N ARG A 48 3.90 -44.96 -25.27
CA ARG A 48 4.81 -43.85 -24.96
C ARG A 48 4.31 -43.00 -23.80
N LEU A 49 3.03 -42.61 -23.82
CA LEU A 49 2.40 -41.81 -22.76
C LEU A 49 2.37 -42.58 -21.43
N ALA A 50 2.11 -43.88 -21.46
CA ALA A 50 2.16 -44.71 -20.26
C ALA A 50 3.57 -44.72 -19.61
N ARG A 51 4.64 -44.81 -20.42
CA ARG A 51 6.02 -44.76 -19.92
C ARG A 51 6.39 -43.40 -19.33
N ILE A 52 5.93 -42.31 -19.96
CA ILE A 52 6.15 -40.95 -19.44
C ILE A 52 5.47 -40.81 -18.07
N LYS A 53 4.21 -41.23 -17.97
CA LYS A 53 3.46 -41.16 -16.71
C LYS A 53 4.12 -41.95 -15.58
N THR A 54 4.59 -43.17 -15.87
CA THR A 54 5.33 -43.97 -14.89
C THR A 54 6.66 -43.33 -14.49
N ALA A 55 7.38 -42.71 -15.43
CA ALA A 55 8.63 -42.00 -15.12
C ALA A 55 8.40 -40.75 -14.26
N GLU A 56 7.31 -40.02 -14.50
CA GLU A 56 6.89 -38.86 -13.69
C GLU A 56 6.48 -39.28 -12.27
N GLU A 57 5.77 -40.39 -12.10
CA GLU A 57 5.41 -40.92 -10.77
C GLU A 57 6.67 -41.30 -9.97
N ILE A 58 7.64 -41.99 -10.60
CA ILE A 58 8.92 -42.34 -9.98
C ILE A 58 9.74 -41.08 -9.61
N ALA A 59 9.71 -40.06 -10.46
CA ALA A 59 10.41 -38.79 -10.19
C ALA A 59 9.79 -38.05 -8.98
N ARG A 60 8.45 -37.99 -8.92
CA ARG A 60 7.72 -37.37 -7.80
C ARG A 60 7.94 -38.10 -6.48
N GLU A 61 8.06 -39.43 -6.52
CA GLU A 61 8.33 -40.23 -5.31
C GLU A 61 9.75 -39.97 -4.77
N LYS A 62 10.76 -39.94 -5.65
CA LYS A 62 12.13 -39.56 -5.26
C LYS A 62 12.24 -38.14 -4.72
N GLU A 63 11.48 -37.20 -5.28
CA GLU A 63 11.43 -35.83 -4.80
C GLU A 63 10.80 -35.75 -3.39
N ARG A 64 9.72 -36.51 -3.14
CA ARG A 64 9.11 -36.63 -1.81
C ARG A 64 10.05 -37.23 -0.77
N GLU A 65 10.80 -38.28 -1.13
CA GLU A 65 11.80 -38.88 -0.24
C GLU A 65 12.92 -37.87 0.09
N GLY A 66 13.44 -37.16 -0.93
CA GLY A 66 14.46 -36.13 -0.71
C GLY A 66 13.97 -34.94 0.12
N LEU A 67 12.70 -34.57 0.01
CA LEU A 67 12.08 -33.52 0.83
C LEU A 67 11.90 -33.96 2.28
N ALA A 68 11.51 -35.22 2.50
CA ALA A 68 11.37 -35.80 3.84
C ALA A 68 12.73 -35.90 4.55
N GLU A 69 13.79 -36.28 3.84
CA GLU A 69 15.15 -36.37 4.39
C GLU A 69 15.70 -34.97 4.75
N LYS A 70 15.47 -33.96 3.90
CA LYS A 70 15.81 -32.55 4.21
C LYS A 70 15.02 -32.02 5.41
N SER A 71 13.73 -32.38 5.52
CA SER A 71 12.89 -31.96 6.66
C SER A 71 13.35 -32.61 7.97
N ALA A 72 13.77 -33.87 7.94
CA ALA A 72 14.36 -34.53 9.11
C ALA A 72 15.68 -33.86 9.53
N LEU A 73 16.56 -33.57 8.57
CA LEU A 73 17.83 -32.87 8.84
C LEU A 73 17.60 -31.47 9.42
N ALA A 74 16.60 -30.74 8.92
CA ALA A 74 16.24 -29.42 9.42
C ALA A 74 15.72 -29.47 10.87
N ARG A 75 14.94 -30.50 11.22
CA ARG A 75 14.46 -30.71 12.60
C ARG A 75 15.61 -30.99 13.57
N ASP A 76 16.56 -31.86 13.18
CA ASP A 76 17.73 -32.16 13.99
C ASP A 76 18.62 -30.93 14.20
N LEU A 77 18.80 -30.10 13.16
CA LEU A 77 19.56 -28.86 13.26
C LEU A 77 18.86 -27.84 14.18
N ALA A 78 17.54 -27.69 14.04
CA ALA A 78 16.74 -26.81 14.89
C ALA A 78 16.79 -27.23 16.37
N GLU A 79 16.77 -28.55 16.65
CA GLU A 79 16.89 -29.05 18.02
C GLU A 79 18.29 -28.79 18.62
N GLN A 80 19.35 -28.89 17.81
CA GLN A 80 20.71 -28.55 18.22
C GLN A 80 20.86 -27.05 18.50
N GLU A 81 20.29 -26.19 17.66
CA GLU A 81 20.29 -24.74 17.86
C GLU A 81 19.48 -24.32 19.09
N ALA A 82 18.34 -24.96 19.35
CA ALA A 82 17.53 -24.73 20.54
C ALA A 82 18.31 -25.03 21.82
N LYS A 83 19.01 -26.17 21.88
CA LYS A 83 19.87 -26.53 23.01
C LYS A 83 21.02 -25.53 23.19
N ALA A 84 21.70 -25.13 22.11
CA ALA A 84 22.75 -24.13 22.17
C ALA A 84 22.26 -22.74 22.61
N ARG A 85 21.02 -22.38 22.24
CA ARG A 85 20.36 -21.14 22.68
C ARG A 85 20.05 -21.17 24.17
N GLU A 86 19.55 -22.30 24.69
CA GLU A 86 19.24 -22.49 26.10
C GLU A 86 20.50 -22.34 26.97
N GLU A 87 21.62 -22.96 26.56
CA GLU A 87 22.92 -22.81 27.24
C GLU A 87 23.42 -21.36 27.25
N ARG A 88 23.26 -20.62 26.14
CA ARG A 88 23.61 -19.20 26.08
C ARG A 88 22.75 -18.36 27.03
N ILE A 89 21.45 -18.66 27.13
CA ILE A 89 20.53 -17.95 28.04
C ILE A 89 20.94 -18.18 29.50
N ILE A 90 21.29 -19.41 29.87
CA ILE A 90 21.77 -19.74 31.22
C ILE A 90 23.03 -18.92 31.53
N LYS A 91 24.03 -18.93 30.65
CA LYS A 91 25.28 -18.17 30.83
C LYS A 91 25.05 -16.65 30.92
N MET A 92 24.10 -16.14 30.15
CA MET A 92 23.72 -14.72 30.18
C MET A 92 23.02 -14.35 31.50
N ARG A 93 22.16 -15.21 32.04
CA ARG A 93 21.52 -15.02 33.35
C ARG A 93 22.54 -15.01 34.49
N GLU A 94 23.53 -15.90 34.44
CA GLU A 94 24.62 -15.92 35.42
C GLU A 94 25.45 -14.63 35.36
N THR A 95 25.80 -14.18 34.15
CA THR A 95 26.56 -12.94 33.94
C THR A 95 25.79 -11.72 34.45
N ARG A 96 24.50 -11.65 34.11
CA ARG A 96 23.61 -10.56 34.55
C ARG A 96 23.41 -10.54 36.06
N ALA A 97 23.30 -11.70 36.72
CA ALA A 97 23.19 -11.76 38.18
C ALA A 97 24.46 -11.21 38.87
N VAL A 98 25.65 -11.43 38.29
CA VAL A 98 26.90 -10.87 38.79
C VAL A 98 26.95 -9.36 38.59
N GLU A 99 26.54 -8.87 37.42
CA GLU A 99 26.50 -7.43 37.12
C GLU A 99 25.47 -6.67 37.97
N GLU A 100 24.28 -7.24 38.18
CA GLU A 100 23.23 -6.65 39.03
C GLU A 100 23.68 -6.56 40.49
N SER A 101 24.40 -7.56 40.99
CA SER A 101 25.00 -7.53 42.33
C SER A 101 26.06 -6.43 42.46
N ALA A 102 26.93 -6.28 41.46
CA ALA A 102 27.95 -5.23 41.42
C ALA A 102 27.32 -3.82 41.35
N GLN A 103 26.26 -3.64 40.55
CA GLN A 103 25.54 -2.37 40.46
C GLN A 103 24.77 -2.03 41.75
N ALA A 104 24.21 -3.03 42.44
CA ALA A 104 23.54 -2.82 43.73
C ALA A 104 24.53 -2.34 44.81
N GLN A 105 25.76 -2.87 44.83
CA GLN A 105 26.81 -2.38 45.71
C GLN A 105 27.22 -0.94 45.37
N ALA A 106 27.44 -0.63 44.10
CA ALA A 106 27.81 0.73 43.67
C ALA A 106 26.72 1.78 43.98
N LYS A 107 25.44 1.43 43.83
CA LYS A 107 24.30 2.30 44.19
C LYS A 107 24.23 2.56 45.69
N THR A 108 24.54 1.57 46.51
CA THR A 108 24.53 1.71 47.98
C THR A 108 25.64 2.69 48.41
N GLU A 109 26.82 2.57 47.81
CA GLU A 109 27.97 3.45 48.08
C GLU A 109 27.69 4.91 47.64
N GLN A 110 27.06 5.11 46.47
CA GLN A 110 26.65 6.44 46.01
C GLN A 110 25.54 7.06 46.88
N ALA A 111 24.60 6.26 47.40
CA ALA A 111 23.55 6.74 48.28
C ALA A 111 24.08 7.22 49.64
N GLU A 112 25.13 6.58 50.17
CA GLU A 112 25.82 7.02 51.39
C GLU A 112 26.59 8.33 51.19
N ILE A 113 27.23 8.51 50.02
CA ILE A 113 27.91 9.77 49.67
C ILE A 113 26.90 10.92 49.56
N ALA A 114 25.78 10.71 48.84
CA ALA A 114 24.75 11.72 48.66
C ALA A 114 24.04 12.11 49.98
N THR A 115 23.83 11.16 50.90
CA THR A 115 23.27 11.46 52.22
C THR A 115 24.25 12.21 53.12
N GLY A 116 25.56 12.01 52.95
CA GLY A 116 26.62 12.80 53.59
C GLY A 116 26.60 14.27 53.15
N GLU A 117 26.54 14.51 51.84
CA GLU A 117 26.49 15.87 51.27
C GLU A 117 25.20 16.62 51.65
N PHE A 118 24.05 15.93 51.63
CA PHE A 118 22.77 16.51 52.04
C PHE A 118 22.76 16.92 53.52
N ARG A 119 23.37 16.13 54.41
CA ARG A 119 23.54 16.48 55.83
C ARG A 119 24.45 17.69 56.03
N GLY A 120 25.46 17.87 55.18
CA GLY A 120 26.33 19.05 55.18
C GLY A 120 25.55 20.32 54.81
N ALA A 121 24.81 20.27 53.69
CA ALA A 121 23.99 21.39 53.22
C ALA A 121 22.89 21.80 54.21
N LEU A 122 22.27 20.83 54.90
CA LEU A 122 21.25 21.10 55.90
C LEU A 122 21.81 21.87 57.11
N LYS A 123 23.00 21.51 57.60
CA LYS A 123 23.66 22.23 58.70
C LYS A 123 24.02 23.66 58.31
N GLU A 124 24.48 23.87 57.08
CA GLU A 124 24.83 25.20 56.58
C GLU A 124 23.59 26.10 56.42
N THR A 125 22.47 25.51 56.01
CA THR A 125 21.18 26.21 55.90
C THR A 125 20.62 26.61 57.26
N GLN A 126 20.70 25.70 58.25
CA GLN A 126 20.29 25.97 59.63
C GLN A 126 21.13 27.08 60.28
N ALA A 127 22.44 27.10 60.02
CA ALA A 127 23.31 28.18 60.52
C ALA A 127 22.95 29.55 59.91
N LYS A 128 22.60 29.61 58.62
CA LYS A 128 22.14 30.84 57.96
C LYS A 128 20.80 31.33 58.50
N GLU A 129 19.85 30.42 58.79
CA GLU A 129 18.58 30.77 59.42
C GLU A 129 18.77 31.33 60.84
N GLU A 130 19.69 30.76 61.61
CA GLU A 130 19.96 31.21 62.98
C GLU A 130 20.61 32.61 62.99
N GLU A 131 21.50 32.90 62.03
CA GLU A 131 22.06 34.24 61.84
C GLU A 131 20.98 35.26 61.42
N LEU A 132 20.08 34.89 60.52
CA LEU A 132 18.95 35.72 60.09
C LEU A 132 17.97 35.99 61.25
N ARG A 133 17.69 34.99 62.08
CA ARG A 133 16.85 35.10 63.27
C ARG A 133 17.46 36.07 64.28
N LYS A 134 18.78 36.04 64.47
CA LYS A 134 19.50 36.99 65.34
C LYS A 134 19.39 38.42 64.80
N LYS A 135 19.63 38.64 63.51
CA LYS A 135 19.44 39.94 62.83
C LYS A 135 17.99 40.44 62.82
N PHE A 136 17.01 39.54 62.95
CA PHE A 136 15.61 39.90 63.11
C PHE A 136 15.29 40.35 64.53
N LEU A 137 15.78 39.62 65.54
CA LEU A 137 15.60 39.97 66.96
C LEU A 137 16.26 41.31 67.31
N ASP A 138 17.47 41.57 66.82
CA ASP A 138 18.16 42.86 67.00
C ASP A 138 17.33 44.03 66.40
N ARG A 139 16.63 43.80 65.29
CA ARG A 139 15.72 44.78 64.66
C ARG A 139 14.43 45.00 65.45
N VAL A 140 13.96 43.99 66.18
CA VAL A 140 12.76 44.08 67.02
C VAL A 140 13.09 44.82 68.32
N GLU A 141 14.23 44.55 68.94
CA GLU A 141 14.73 45.29 70.12
C GLU A 141 14.95 46.77 69.80
N ALA A 142 15.63 47.08 68.68
CA ALA A 142 15.81 48.47 68.24
C ALA A 142 14.50 49.22 67.95
N ARG A 143 13.39 48.50 67.73
CA ARG A 143 12.06 49.07 67.49
C ARG A 143 11.22 49.18 68.77
N ALA A 144 11.61 48.47 69.84
CA ALA A 144 10.97 48.51 71.16
C ALA A 144 11.45 49.69 72.01
N GLU A 145 12.66 50.20 71.79
CA GLU A 145 13.23 51.35 72.54
C GLU A 145 12.66 52.72 72.12
N GLY A 146 11.74 52.78 71.17
CA GLY A 146 11.31 54.03 70.52
C GLY A 146 9.81 54.29 70.44
N ARG A 147 8.99 53.84 71.40
CA ARG A 147 7.56 54.25 71.45
C ARG A 147 7.05 54.56 72.85
N GLU A 148 6.78 55.84 73.05
CA GLU A 148 5.96 56.44 74.11
C GLU A 148 4.54 55.85 74.12
N GLU A 149 3.97 55.77 75.33
CA GLU A 149 2.62 55.28 75.63
C GLU A 149 1.54 56.03 74.82
N ALA A 150 0.66 55.28 74.17
CA ALA A 150 -0.55 55.81 73.53
C ALA A 150 -1.81 55.47 74.36
N PRO A 151 -2.85 56.33 74.34
CA PRO A 151 -3.90 56.42 75.37
C PRO A 151 -5.01 55.36 75.23
N PRO A 152 -5.90 55.22 76.23
CA PRO A 152 -6.83 54.09 76.33
C PRO A 152 -7.96 54.16 75.30
N LEU A 153 -8.38 52.96 74.87
CA LEU A 153 -9.41 52.70 73.88
C LEU A 153 -10.80 53.18 74.31
N PRO A 154 -11.62 53.73 73.39
CA PRO A 154 -13.06 53.93 73.62
C PRO A 154 -13.87 52.63 73.43
N PRO A 155 -15.06 52.55 74.08
CA PRO A 155 -15.75 51.29 74.34
C PRO A 155 -16.54 50.72 73.15
N VAL A 156 -16.63 49.39 73.15
CA VAL A 156 -17.38 48.52 72.24
C VAL A 156 -18.88 48.79 72.34
N PRO A 157 -19.61 49.03 71.23
CA PRO A 157 -21.07 49.00 71.24
C PRO A 157 -21.60 47.55 71.13
N PRO A 158 -22.75 47.26 71.77
CA PRO A 158 -23.18 45.90 72.08
C PRO A 158 -23.95 45.20 70.95
N THR A 159 -23.88 43.88 71.03
CA THR A 159 -24.69 42.88 70.34
C THR A 159 -26.18 43.16 70.38
N LEU A 160 -26.83 42.95 69.23
CA LEU A 160 -28.28 42.87 69.05
C LEU A 160 -28.60 41.70 68.11
N PRO A 161 -29.82 41.13 68.18
CA PRO A 161 -30.01 39.81 68.75
C PRO A 161 -30.53 38.78 67.76
N ILE A 162 -30.49 37.52 68.21
CA ILE A 162 -31.19 36.36 67.65
C ILE A 162 -32.65 36.73 67.37
N VAL A 163 -33.06 36.58 66.11
CA VAL A 163 -34.47 36.59 65.68
C VAL A 163 -34.77 35.25 65.03
N GLU A 164 -35.85 34.66 65.52
CA GLU A 164 -36.41 33.34 65.22
C GLU A 164 -36.74 33.11 63.73
N GLU A 165 -36.75 31.82 63.38
CA GLU A 165 -37.27 31.25 62.14
C GLU A 165 -38.61 31.88 61.71
N LYS A 166 -38.62 32.42 60.49
CA LYS A 166 -39.86 32.72 59.78
C LYS A 166 -39.82 32.17 58.36
N LYS A 167 -40.74 31.23 58.15
CA LYS A 167 -41.25 30.58 56.94
C LYS A 167 -40.86 31.20 55.58
N SER A 168 -40.49 30.30 54.67
CA SER A 168 -40.28 30.48 53.23
C SER A 168 -41.22 31.50 52.57
N PRO A 169 -40.70 32.38 51.70
CA PRO A 169 -41.54 33.11 50.77
C PRO A 169 -42.03 32.19 49.64
N GLU A 170 -43.34 32.23 49.42
CA GLU A 170 -44.05 31.55 48.34
C GLU A 170 -43.51 31.97 46.97
N ILE A 171 -43.10 30.96 46.18
CA ILE A 171 -42.79 31.12 44.76
C ILE A 171 -44.09 31.52 44.03
N PRO A 172 -44.13 32.63 43.28
CA PRO A 172 -45.29 32.96 42.46
C PRO A 172 -45.47 31.88 41.38
N LYS A 173 -46.44 30.99 41.58
CA LYS A 173 -46.93 30.11 40.51
C LYS A 173 -47.62 30.97 39.47
N THR A 174 -46.89 31.39 38.45
CA THR A 174 -47.50 31.84 37.20
C THR A 174 -48.23 30.64 36.60
N PHE A 175 -49.54 30.57 36.85
CA PHE A 175 -50.41 29.63 36.17
C PHE A 175 -50.43 29.98 34.68
N VAL A 176 -49.68 29.24 33.86
CA VAL A 176 -49.93 29.22 32.42
C VAL A 176 -51.37 28.74 32.25
N LYS A 177 -52.24 29.63 31.76
CA LYS A 177 -53.67 29.39 31.57
C LYS A 177 -53.83 28.11 30.75
N LYS A 178 -54.40 27.04 31.35
CA LYS A 178 -54.66 25.79 30.63
C LYS A 178 -55.44 26.13 29.35
N PRO A 179 -55.02 25.66 28.16
CA PRO A 179 -55.70 26.00 26.92
C PRO A 179 -57.16 25.59 27.02
N GLY A 180 -58.05 26.52 26.66
CA GLY A 180 -59.50 26.30 26.70
C GLY A 180 -59.90 25.13 25.79
N PRO A 181 -61.13 24.59 25.92
CA PRO A 181 -61.58 23.44 25.12
C PRO A 181 -61.36 23.64 23.61
N GLY A 182 -61.59 24.86 23.12
CA GLY A 182 -61.33 25.25 21.73
C GLY A 182 -59.84 25.24 21.35
N GLN A 183 -58.94 25.73 22.22
CA GLN A 183 -57.49 25.68 21.97
C GLN A 183 -56.94 24.26 22.06
N LYS A 184 -57.47 23.39 22.94
CA LYS A 184 -57.08 21.98 22.97
C LYS A 184 -57.54 21.24 21.71
N LEU A 185 -58.73 21.56 21.22
CA LEU A 185 -59.21 21.04 19.94
C LEU A 185 -58.34 21.55 18.79
N TRP A 186 -57.99 22.84 18.79
CA TRP A 186 -57.09 23.42 17.79
C TRP A 186 -55.68 22.82 17.83
N ILE A 187 -55.10 22.63 19.01
CA ILE A 187 -53.79 21.97 19.18
C ILE A 187 -53.88 20.52 18.71
N ARG A 188 -54.97 19.79 19.00
CA ARG A 188 -55.16 18.42 18.49
C ARG A 188 -55.36 18.37 16.98
N ILE A 189 -56.03 19.36 16.40
CA ILE A 189 -56.17 19.50 14.95
C ILE A 189 -54.80 19.79 14.34
N VAL A 190 -54.01 20.71 14.90
CA VAL A 190 -52.66 21.01 14.42
C VAL A 190 -51.73 19.81 14.58
N LEU A 191 -51.75 19.12 15.72
CA LEU A 191 -50.96 17.91 15.94
C LEU A 191 -51.40 16.80 14.99
N GLY A 192 -52.70 16.64 14.77
CA GLY A 192 -53.27 15.70 13.83
C GLY A 192 -52.85 16.00 12.39
N LEU A 193 -52.87 17.27 11.98
CA LEU A 193 -52.38 17.73 10.69
C LEU A 193 -50.86 17.57 10.58
N LEU A 194 -50.11 17.77 11.66
CA LEU A 194 -48.65 17.56 11.69
C LEU A 194 -48.32 16.07 11.53
N ILE A 195 -49.04 15.19 12.22
CA ILE A 195 -48.89 13.73 12.10
C ILE A 195 -49.31 13.28 10.70
N LEU A 196 -50.40 13.81 10.14
CA LEU A 196 -50.82 13.56 8.76
C LEU A 196 -49.75 14.05 7.76
N ALA A 197 -49.12 15.20 8.01
CA ALA A 197 -48.04 15.71 7.18
C ALA A 197 -46.79 14.82 7.26
N ILE A 198 -46.44 14.31 8.46
CA ILE A 198 -45.33 13.37 8.65
C ILE A 198 -45.63 12.02 8.00
N LEU A 199 -46.85 11.50 8.13
CA LEU A 199 -47.26 10.25 7.48
C LEU A 199 -47.33 10.41 5.95
N ALA A 200 -47.81 11.55 5.47
CA ALA A 200 -47.80 11.89 4.05
C ALA A 200 -46.35 11.97 3.56
N ALA A 201 -45.45 12.63 4.29
CA ALA A 201 -44.02 12.71 3.98
C ALA A 201 -43.33 11.34 3.99
N ALA A 202 -43.65 10.49 4.96
CA ALA A 202 -43.13 9.12 5.04
C ALA A 202 -43.69 8.23 3.92
N ALA A 203 -44.96 8.42 3.54
CA ALA A 203 -45.57 7.72 2.41
C ALA A 203 -45.02 8.24 1.07
N THR A 204 -44.76 9.54 0.94
CA THR A 204 -44.08 10.09 -0.26
C THR A 204 -42.63 9.64 -0.31
N PHE A 205 -41.94 9.58 0.82
CA PHE A 205 -40.58 9.03 0.90
C PHE A 205 -40.56 7.54 0.60
N GLY A 206 -41.50 6.75 1.13
CA GLY A 206 -41.61 5.32 0.84
C GLY A 206 -41.99 5.04 -0.61
N TYR A 207 -42.93 5.80 -1.18
CA TYR A 207 -43.24 5.75 -2.61
C TYR A 207 -42.03 6.16 -3.44
N TRP A 208 -41.31 7.21 -3.04
CA TRP A 208 -40.09 7.60 -3.70
C TRP A 208 -38.98 6.53 -3.58
N TYR A 209 -38.83 5.90 -2.42
CA TYR A 209 -37.75 4.95 -2.15
C TYR A 209 -38.02 3.57 -2.76
N PHE A 210 -39.25 3.08 -2.75
CA PHE A 210 -39.59 1.75 -3.24
C PHE A 210 -40.16 1.74 -4.66
N VAL A 211 -40.86 2.80 -5.07
CA VAL A 211 -41.53 2.86 -6.39
C VAL A 211 -40.78 3.75 -7.37
N VAL A 212 -40.22 4.89 -6.92
CA VAL A 212 -39.46 5.80 -7.79
C VAL A 212 -37.98 5.42 -7.89
N ARG A 213 -37.32 5.05 -6.78
CA ARG A 213 -35.90 4.65 -6.74
C ARG A 213 -35.69 3.25 -7.31
N GLY A 214 -36.62 2.34 -7.05
CA GLY A 214 -36.65 0.99 -7.61
C GLY A 214 -37.52 0.89 -8.86
N GLY A 215 -37.36 1.83 -9.81
CA GLY A 215 -38.19 1.92 -11.01
C GLY A 215 -38.41 0.56 -11.68
N PRO A 216 -39.57 0.34 -12.33
CA PRO A 216 -39.92 -0.95 -12.91
C PRO A 216 -38.87 -1.42 -13.92
N GLU A 217 -38.48 -2.69 -13.83
CA GLU A 217 -37.76 -3.38 -14.91
C GLU A 217 -38.58 -3.27 -16.20
N THR A 218 -38.24 -2.29 -17.03
CA THR A 218 -38.52 -2.32 -18.46
C THR A 218 -37.21 -2.44 -19.19
N THR A 219 -37.05 -3.60 -19.81
CA THR A 219 -36.05 -3.90 -20.82
C THR A 219 -36.11 -2.89 -21.98
N ALA A 220 -35.19 -1.89 -22.00
CA ALA A 220 -34.51 -1.27 -23.16
C ALA A 220 -33.72 0.01 -22.71
N PRO A 221 -32.58 0.38 -23.35
CA PRO A 221 -31.37 0.92 -22.67
C PRO A 221 -31.37 2.45 -22.35
N VAL A 222 -30.62 2.87 -21.32
CA VAL A 222 -30.66 4.17 -20.58
C VAL A 222 -29.74 5.28 -21.14
N ASN A 223 -30.09 6.58 -21.00
CA ASN A 223 -29.23 7.76 -21.32
C ASN A 223 -29.35 8.95 -20.32
N ARG A 224 -28.22 9.64 -20.02
CA ARG A 224 -27.97 10.76 -19.06
C ARG A 224 -27.84 12.15 -19.76
N ILE A 225 -27.87 13.27 -19.01
CA ILE A 225 -27.40 14.63 -19.45
C ILE A 225 -26.05 14.94 -18.77
N PRO A 226 -25.09 15.63 -19.43
CA PRO A 226 -23.65 15.47 -19.17
C PRO A 226 -22.99 16.51 -18.26
N GLU A 227 -21.97 16.04 -17.53
CA GLU A 227 -20.93 16.77 -16.80
C GLU A 227 -20.06 17.65 -17.72
N GLN A 228 -19.50 18.75 -17.17
CA GLN A 228 -18.37 19.44 -17.78
C GLN A 228 -17.15 18.51 -17.76
N LYS A 229 -16.58 18.25 -18.93
CA LYS A 229 -15.53 17.26 -19.14
C LYS A 229 -14.19 17.79 -18.63
N GLU A 230 -13.69 17.21 -17.55
CA GLU A 230 -12.33 17.45 -17.05
C GLU A 230 -11.31 16.89 -18.06
N LEU A 231 -10.21 17.62 -18.30
CA LEU A 231 -9.15 17.19 -19.24
C LEU A 231 -8.46 15.96 -18.66
N VAL A 232 -8.76 14.78 -19.21
CA VAL A 232 -8.09 13.54 -18.84
C VAL A 232 -6.72 13.49 -19.52
N ILE A 233 -5.65 13.66 -18.75
CA ILE A 233 -4.28 13.52 -19.25
C ILE A 233 -3.88 12.05 -19.18
N PRO A 234 -3.59 11.39 -20.32
CA PRO A 234 -3.18 9.99 -20.29
C PRO A 234 -1.80 9.84 -19.61
N PRO A 235 -1.58 8.79 -18.79
CA PRO A 235 -0.26 8.51 -18.23
C PRO A 235 0.79 8.36 -19.34
N PRO A 236 2.05 8.75 -19.10
CA PRO A 236 3.14 8.33 -19.95
C PRO A 236 3.34 6.82 -19.82
N LEU A 237 3.74 6.20 -20.91
CA LEU A 237 3.95 4.76 -21.02
C LEU A 237 5.25 4.31 -20.34
N PHE A 238 6.09 5.27 -19.94
CA PHE A 238 7.29 5.04 -19.15
C PHE A 238 7.70 6.28 -18.35
N TYR A 239 8.61 6.11 -17.37
CA TYR A 239 9.16 7.23 -16.59
C TYR A 239 9.85 8.24 -17.53
N VAL A 240 9.39 9.48 -17.48
CA VAL A 240 10.00 10.62 -18.16
C VAL A 240 10.51 11.62 -17.14
N GLU A 241 11.61 12.30 -17.44
CA GLU A 241 12.18 13.31 -16.54
C GLU A 241 11.27 14.53 -16.40
N ASN A 242 10.47 14.85 -17.43
CA ASN A 242 9.52 15.95 -17.42
C ASN A 242 8.34 15.70 -18.37
N THR A 243 7.17 16.29 -18.10
CA THR A 243 6.02 16.34 -19.02
C THR A 243 5.58 17.78 -19.22
N GLN A 244 5.53 18.24 -20.48
CA GLN A 244 5.13 19.59 -20.84
C GLN A 244 3.85 19.58 -21.68
N THR A 245 2.81 20.25 -21.20
CA THR A 245 1.54 20.42 -21.95
C THR A 245 1.52 21.77 -22.63
N VAL A 246 1.32 21.78 -23.94
CA VAL A 246 1.29 22.97 -24.78
C VAL A 246 -0.11 23.19 -25.32
N LYS A 247 -0.67 24.35 -25.03
CA LYS A 247 -2.00 24.73 -25.50
C LYS A 247 -1.94 25.18 -26.95
N ILE A 248 -2.79 24.59 -27.77
CA ILE A 248 -2.95 24.93 -29.18
C ILE A 248 -4.41 25.36 -29.45
N ALA A 249 -4.58 26.37 -30.28
CA ALA A 249 -5.92 26.78 -30.73
C ALA A 249 -6.38 25.98 -31.96
N GLU A 250 -5.42 25.51 -32.76
CA GLU A 250 -5.60 24.70 -33.95
C GLU A 250 -4.43 23.71 -34.11
N THR A 251 -4.70 22.54 -34.67
CA THR A 251 -3.66 21.51 -34.89
C THR A 251 -2.56 21.97 -35.86
N SER A 252 -2.84 22.95 -36.72
CA SER A 252 -1.85 23.57 -37.61
C SER A 252 -0.71 24.29 -36.90
N GLU A 253 -0.84 24.59 -35.60
CA GLU A 253 0.20 25.24 -34.79
C GLU A 253 1.31 24.28 -34.34
N VAL A 254 1.02 22.97 -34.30
CA VAL A 254 1.92 21.93 -33.76
C VAL A 254 3.32 21.95 -34.40
N PRO A 255 3.49 22.01 -35.73
CA PRO A 255 4.83 22.01 -36.34
C PRO A 255 5.70 23.21 -35.92
N PHE A 256 5.10 24.39 -35.78
CA PHE A 256 5.82 25.61 -35.38
C PHE A 256 6.28 25.52 -33.93
N VAL A 257 5.39 25.08 -33.05
CA VAL A 257 5.70 24.83 -31.63
C VAL A 257 6.80 23.79 -31.50
N LEU A 258 6.70 22.68 -32.24
CA LEU A 258 7.68 21.60 -32.18
C LEU A 258 9.07 22.03 -32.65
N ALA A 259 9.17 22.88 -33.68
CA ALA A 259 10.44 23.44 -34.14
C ALA A 259 11.16 24.23 -33.04
N GLN A 260 10.42 24.95 -32.19
CA GLN A 260 11.00 25.67 -31.05
C GLN A 260 11.58 24.71 -30.01
N PHE A 261 10.86 23.62 -29.70
CA PHE A 261 11.31 22.62 -28.74
C PHE A 261 12.56 21.86 -29.21
N VAL A 262 12.65 21.55 -30.50
CA VAL A 262 13.85 20.92 -31.07
C VAL A 262 15.09 21.82 -30.94
N GLN A 263 14.92 23.14 -31.00
CA GLN A 263 16.02 24.11 -30.88
C GLN A 263 16.36 24.49 -29.44
N THR A 264 15.58 24.04 -28.45
CA THR A 264 15.77 24.40 -27.05
C THR A 264 16.86 23.54 -26.41
N GLU A 265 17.83 24.15 -25.75
CA GLU A 265 18.87 23.40 -25.01
C GLU A 265 18.27 22.72 -23.75
N THR A 266 18.46 21.41 -23.64
CA THR A 266 18.01 20.57 -22.51
C THR A 266 19.14 19.65 -22.05
N ALA A 267 19.05 19.13 -20.83
CA ALA A 267 20.09 18.30 -20.24
C ALA A 267 20.38 17.06 -21.11
N LEU A 268 21.66 16.78 -21.39
CA LEU A 268 22.08 15.60 -22.14
C LEU A 268 21.52 14.32 -21.50
N SER A 269 21.10 13.38 -22.34
CA SER A 269 20.50 12.10 -21.95
C SER A 269 19.13 12.17 -21.26
N SER A 270 18.44 13.32 -21.26
CA SER A 270 17.09 13.46 -20.70
C SER A 270 15.98 13.10 -21.70
N VAL A 271 14.87 12.53 -21.21
CA VAL A 271 13.64 12.23 -21.95
C VAL A 271 12.48 13.07 -21.42
N ASN A 272 12.04 14.04 -22.23
CA ASN A 272 11.00 14.99 -21.84
C ASN A 272 9.73 14.77 -22.68
N ARG A 273 8.61 14.42 -22.07
CA ARG A 273 7.32 14.24 -22.74
C ARG A 273 6.70 15.58 -23.12
N ILE A 274 6.08 15.65 -24.29
CA ILE A 274 5.31 16.79 -24.77
C ILE A 274 3.87 16.35 -25.09
N LEU A 275 2.90 17.10 -24.58
CA LEU A 275 1.47 16.94 -24.82
C LEU A 275 0.91 18.19 -25.48
N PHE A 276 -0.05 18.04 -26.39
CA PHE A 276 -0.74 19.17 -27.02
C PHE A 276 -2.19 19.19 -26.56
N GLU A 277 -2.64 20.27 -25.94
CA GLU A 277 -4.01 20.45 -25.47
C GLU A 277 -4.81 21.24 -26.50
N ASP A 278 -5.87 20.64 -27.05
CA ASP A 278 -6.85 21.35 -27.87
C ASP A 278 -7.78 22.15 -26.98
N THR A 279 -7.58 23.47 -26.98
CA THR A 279 -8.36 24.41 -26.15
C THR A 279 -9.85 24.47 -26.51
N LYS A 280 -10.28 23.96 -27.67
CA LYS A 280 -11.70 23.93 -28.07
C LYS A 280 -12.43 22.71 -27.54
N ASN A 281 -11.76 21.55 -27.54
CA ASN A 281 -12.37 20.27 -27.16
C ASN A 281 -12.00 19.83 -25.74
N THR A 282 -11.05 20.51 -25.09
CA THR A 282 -10.53 20.13 -23.75
C THR A 282 -10.06 18.68 -23.75
N GLU A 283 -9.32 18.32 -24.80
CA GLU A 283 -8.75 16.99 -25.00
C GLU A 283 -7.28 17.09 -25.36
N VAL A 284 -6.50 16.09 -24.94
CA VAL A 284 -5.12 15.94 -25.37
C VAL A 284 -5.13 15.39 -26.80
N LEU A 285 -4.34 15.99 -27.67
CA LEU A 285 -4.21 15.58 -29.05
C LEU A 285 -3.67 14.15 -29.12
N GLY A 286 -4.49 13.26 -29.64
CA GLY A 286 -4.11 11.87 -29.84
C GLY A 286 -3.12 11.67 -30.97
N LEU A 287 -2.66 10.43 -31.15
CA LEU A 287 -1.68 10.04 -32.15
C LEU A 287 -2.09 10.49 -33.56
N LYS A 288 -3.35 10.26 -33.93
CA LYS A 288 -3.82 10.63 -35.28
C LYS A 288 -3.78 12.13 -35.49
N GLY A 289 -4.27 12.91 -34.52
CA GLY A 289 -4.25 14.36 -34.60
C GLY A 289 -2.84 14.93 -34.67
N LEU A 290 -1.91 14.34 -33.91
CA LEU A 290 -0.49 14.69 -33.95
C LEU A 290 0.12 14.40 -35.32
N PHE A 291 -0.09 13.20 -35.86
CA PHE A 291 0.47 12.83 -37.16
C PHE A 291 -0.11 13.66 -38.31
N ASP A 292 -1.42 13.87 -38.34
CA ASP A 292 -2.07 14.72 -39.34
C ASP A 292 -1.51 16.15 -39.30
N SER A 293 -1.25 16.70 -38.10
CA SER A 293 -0.69 18.05 -37.94
C SER A 293 0.73 18.20 -38.50
N LEU A 294 1.52 17.12 -38.46
CA LEU A 294 2.88 17.07 -38.97
C LEU A 294 2.92 16.68 -40.45
N GLY A 295 1.76 16.50 -41.09
CA GLY A 295 1.65 16.03 -42.47
C GLY A 295 2.11 14.58 -42.63
N ILE A 296 2.07 13.78 -41.57
CA ILE A 296 2.52 12.38 -41.59
C ILE A 296 1.44 11.51 -42.23
N ILE A 297 1.82 10.82 -43.30
CA ILE A 297 0.91 9.92 -44.03
C ILE A 297 1.13 8.48 -43.54
N THR A 298 0.12 7.91 -42.87
CA THR A 298 0.18 6.53 -42.37
C THR A 298 -0.45 5.54 -43.36
N PRO A 299 -0.07 4.25 -43.33
CA PRO A 299 -0.75 3.21 -44.08
C PRO A 299 -2.22 3.09 -43.69
N ASN A 300 -3.05 2.65 -44.63
CA ASN A 300 -4.45 2.39 -44.38
C ASN A 300 -4.61 1.36 -43.25
N GLY A 301 -5.36 1.74 -42.21
CA GLY A 301 -5.62 0.90 -41.05
C GLY A 301 -4.61 1.00 -39.92
N PHE A 302 -3.56 1.83 -40.03
CA PHE A 302 -2.55 2.01 -38.97
C PHE A 302 -3.19 2.43 -37.63
N TYR A 303 -4.04 3.47 -37.62
CA TYR A 303 -4.70 3.93 -36.39
C TYR A 303 -5.67 2.90 -35.79
N ASN A 304 -6.09 1.87 -36.54
CA ASN A 304 -6.89 0.78 -36.00
C ASN A 304 -6.02 -0.25 -35.24
N LYS A 305 -4.70 -0.18 -35.41
CA LYS A 305 -3.73 -1.11 -34.84
C LYS A 305 -3.02 -0.55 -33.60
N VAL A 306 -3.11 0.75 -33.34
CA VAL A 306 -2.45 1.42 -32.21
C VAL A 306 -3.44 2.24 -31.38
N ALA A 307 -3.10 2.50 -30.13
CA ALA A 307 -3.84 3.39 -29.25
C ALA A 307 -3.68 4.86 -29.68
N ASP A 308 -4.57 5.71 -29.18
CA ASP A 308 -4.57 7.13 -29.54
C ASP A 308 -3.83 8.01 -28.50
N ASP A 309 -3.28 7.44 -27.43
CA ASP A 309 -2.66 8.14 -26.31
C ASP A 309 -1.14 7.93 -26.22
N PRO A 310 -0.35 8.49 -27.15
CA PRO A 310 1.09 8.24 -27.17
C PRO A 310 1.84 8.97 -26.04
N THR A 311 2.99 8.42 -25.68
CA THR A 311 4.08 9.18 -25.05
C THR A 311 4.96 9.75 -26.14
N PHE A 312 4.66 10.99 -26.54
CA PHE A 312 5.52 11.77 -27.43
C PHE A 312 6.58 12.50 -26.61
N PHE A 313 7.86 12.37 -26.96
CA PHE A 313 8.97 12.86 -26.15
C PHE A 313 10.10 13.46 -26.99
N ILE A 314 10.96 14.24 -26.31
CA ILE A 314 12.22 14.75 -26.82
C ILE A 314 13.36 14.14 -26.00
N TYR A 315 14.33 13.59 -26.72
CA TYR A 315 15.58 13.11 -26.19
C TYR A 315 16.73 14.03 -26.61
N SER A 316 17.54 14.45 -25.64
CA SER A 316 18.70 15.32 -25.90
C SER A 316 19.99 14.53 -25.98
N GLN A 317 20.68 14.66 -27.11
CA GLN A 317 21.99 14.07 -27.36
C GLN A 317 22.98 15.13 -27.83
N GLU A 318 24.27 14.75 -27.90
CA GLU A 318 25.36 15.65 -28.30
C GLU A 318 25.11 16.31 -29.66
N GLU A 319 24.45 15.58 -30.56
CA GLU A 319 24.11 16.00 -31.92
C GLU A 319 22.80 16.82 -32.03
N GLY A 320 22.22 17.21 -30.90
CA GLY A 320 20.98 17.99 -30.79
C GLY A 320 19.76 17.16 -30.41
N ASN A 321 18.62 17.82 -30.23
CA ASN A 321 17.39 17.16 -29.80
C ASN A 321 16.81 16.22 -30.86
N ARG A 322 16.24 15.12 -30.38
CA ARG A 322 15.61 14.08 -31.19
C ARG A 322 14.23 13.79 -30.64
N LEU A 323 13.28 13.67 -31.55
CA LEU A 323 11.90 13.36 -31.25
C LEU A 323 11.71 11.86 -31.18
N GLY A 324 10.80 11.43 -30.31
CA GLY A 324 10.34 10.07 -30.25
C GLY A 324 8.89 9.97 -29.80
N LEU A 325 8.31 8.82 -30.07
CA LEU A 325 6.94 8.47 -29.83
C LEU A 325 6.91 7.02 -29.40
N VAL A 326 6.27 6.75 -28.27
CA VAL A 326 5.88 5.41 -27.87
C VAL A 326 4.37 5.38 -27.82
N VAL A 327 3.77 4.38 -28.45
CA VAL A 327 2.31 4.19 -28.40
C VAL A 327 1.99 2.71 -28.22
N LYS A 328 0.93 2.42 -27.48
CA LYS A 328 0.48 1.04 -27.29
C LYS A 328 -0.11 0.49 -28.59
N ILE A 329 0.15 -0.78 -28.88
CA ILE A 329 -0.39 -1.53 -30.00
C ILE A 329 -1.68 -2.20 -29.53
N ASN A 330 -2.79 -1.88 -30.18
CA ASN A 330 -4.08 -2.48 -29.92
C ASN A 330 -4.28 -3.80 -30.69
N ASN A 331 -3.62 -3.92 -31.85
CA ASN A 331 -3.73 -5.11 -32.68
C ASN A 331 -2.43 -5.33 -33.46
N GLN A 332 -1.75 -6.44 -33.16
CA GLN A 332 -0.47 -6.80 -33.77
C GLN A 332 -0.64 -7.49 -35.14
N GLU A 333 -1.80 -8.05 -35.45
CA GLU A 333 -2.03 -8.83 -36.68
C GLU A 333 -1.79 -7.96 -37.92
N GLY A 334 -0.81 -8.35 -38.75
CA GLY A 334 -0.48 -7.60 -39.96
C GLY A 334 0.16 -6.23 -39.74
N LEU A 335 0.40 -5.81 -38.48
CA LEU A 335 1.00 -4.51 -38.18
C LEU A 335 2.47 -4.48 -38.60
N ALA A 336 3.22 -5.55 -38.33
CA ALA A 336 4.62 -5.65 -38.72
C ALA A 336 4.77 -5.60 -40.24
N GLU A 337 3.95 -6.36 -40.97
CA GLU A 337 3.90 -6.35 -42.44
C GLU A 337 3.46 -4.98 -42.98
N MET A 338 2.48 -4.34 -42.34
CA MET A 338 2.02 -3.00 -42.70
C MET A 338 3.14 -1.96 -42.56
N ILE A 339 3.84 -1.95 -41.43
CA ILE A 339 4.96 -1.03 -41.19
C ILE A 339 6.12 -1.37 -42.13
N LYS A 340 6.36 -2.65 -42.41
CA LYS A 340 7.38 -3.09 -43.38
C LYS A 340 7.10 -2.56 -44.79
N LEU A 341 5.85 -2.60 -45.23
CA LEU A 341 5.43 -2.01 -46.50
C LEU A 341 5.54 -0.49 -46.48
N TRP A 342 5.30 0.13 -45.31
CA TRP A 342 5.43 1.57 -45.11
C TRP A 342 6.87 2.06 -45.30
N GLU A 343 7.90 1.23 -45.00
CA GLU A 343 9.32 1.57 -45.18
C GLU A 343 9.62 2.19 -46.57
N GLY A 344 8.92 1.74 -47.62
CA GLY A 344 9.12 2.22 -48.99
C GLY A 344 8.67 3.66 -49.23
N THR A 345 7.79 4.19 -48.39
CA THR A 345 7.27 5.57 -48.50
C THR A 345 7.53 6.39 -47.24
N MET A 346 8.11 5.82 -46.17
CA MET A 346 8.33 6.51 -44.90
C MET A 346 9.14 7.81 -45.03
N GLU A 347 10.20 7.85 -45.86
CA GLU A 347 10.98 9.09 -46.03
C GLU A 347 10.13 10.26 -46.55
N GLU A 348 9.25 9.99 -47.53
CA GLU A 348 8.29 10.97 -48.05
C GLU A 348 7.16 11.24 -47.05
N ASN A 349 6.62 10.19 -46.45
CA ASN A 349 5.50 10.27 -45.53
C ASN A 349 5.85 10.99 -44.23
N PHE A 350 7.12 11.02 -43.82
CA PHE A 350 7.60 11.77 -42.65
C PHE A 350 8.36 13.04 -43.04
N GLN A 351 8.30 13.48 -44.31
CA GLN A 351 9.05 14.65 -44.77
C GLN A 351 8.75 15.91 -43.95
N GLY A 352 7.50 16.11 -43.54
CA GLY A 352 7.11 17.22 -42.67
C GLY A 352 7.86 17.21 -41.33
N LEU A 353 7.89 16.06 -40.65
CA LEU A 353 8.61 15.87 -39.39
C LEU A 353 10.13 16.09 -39.54
N PHE A 354 10.76 15.47 -40.53
CA PHE A 354 12.21 15.55 -40.68
C PHE A 354 12.70 16.86 -41.28
N GLY A 355 11.85 17.57 -42.03
CA GLY A 355 12.11 18.95 -42.42
C GLY A 355 12.30 19.86 -41.20
N LEU A 356 11.52 19.67 -40.13
CA LEU A 356 11.69 20.39 -38.86
C LEU A 356 13.02 20.06 -38.17
N LEU A 357 13.53 18.84 -38.37
CA LEU A 357 14.81 18.38 -37.83
C LEU A 357 16.01 18.72 -38.74
N GLY A 358 15.81 19.53 -39.79
CA GLY A 358 16.89 20.01 -40.65
C GLY A 358 17.30 19.03 -41.76
N LYS A 359 16.49 18.01 -42.07
CA LYS A 359 16.75 17.12 -43.21
C LYS A 359 16.49 17.86 -44.53
N ASN A 360 17.57 18.27 -45.19
CA ASN A 360 17.53 18.98 -46.49
C ASN A 360 18.01 18.14 -47.68
N GLU A 361 18.60 16.98 -47.43
CA GLU A 361 19.16 16.07 -48.44
C GLU A 361 18.45 14.71 -48.42
N PRO A 362 18.51 13.91 -49.49
CA PRO A 362 18.04 12.53 -49.50
C PRO A 362 18.75 11.66 -48.45
N ALA A 363 18.11 10.59 -48.00
CA ALA A 363 18.71 9.66 -47.05
C ALA A 363 20.07 9.11 -47.53
N LEU A 364 21.05 9.01 -46.60
CA LEU A 364 22.34 8.36 -46.87
C LEU A 364 22.17 6.88 -47.22
N SER A 365 21.09 6.26 -46.73
CA SER A 365 20.69 4.90 -47.09
C SER A 365 19.38 4.91 -47.87
N SER A 366 19.39 4.27 -49.05
CA SER A 366 18.21 4.13 -49.91
C SER A 366 17.16 3.14 -49.39
N SER A 367 17.40 2.47 -48.25
CA SER A 367 16.49 1.50 -47.65
C SER A 367 16.73 1.36 -46.15
N PHE A 368 15.72 0.89 -45.44
CA PHE A 368 15.81 0.55 -44.02
C PHE A 368 16.71 -0.68 -43.79
N LYS A 369 17.49 -0.61 -42.71
CA LYS A 369 18.39 -1.67 -42.25
C LYS A 369 17.94 -2.20 -40.90
N ASP A 370 18.38 -3.42 -40.59
CA ASP A 370 18.18 -4.05 -39.29
C ASP A 370 19.28 -3.65 -38.32
N ALA A 371 18.88 -3.43 -37.08
CA ALA A 371 19.74 -3.16 -35.95
C ALA A 371 19.26 -3.93 -34.73
N LYS A 372 20.13 -4.08 -33.75
CA LYS A 372 19.80 -4.65 -32.46
C LYS A 372 20.41 -3.83 -31.34
N TYR A 373 19.63 -3.62 -30.28
CA TYR A 373 20.09 -3.06 -29.01
C TYR A 373 19.50 -3.86 -27.86
N GLN A 374 20.35 -4.39 -26.98
CA GLN A 374 19.95 -5.25 -25.86
C GLN A 374 18.95 -6.35 -26.30
N GLU A 375 19.28 -7.06 -27.39
CA GLU A 375 18.47 -8.08 -28.07
C GLU A 375 17.16 -7.61 -28.75
N ILE A 376 16.77 -6.34 -28.59
CA ILE A 376 15.60 -5.77 -29.25
C ILE A 376 15.98 -5.37 -30.66
N SER A 377 15.27 -5.91 -31.64
CA SER A 377 15.50 -5.59 -33.05
C SER A 377 14.72 -4.35 -33.43
N PHE A 378 15.36 -3.42 -34.12
CA PHE A 378 14.70 -2.25 -34.65
C PHE A 378 15.18 -1.95 -36.06
N ARG A 379 14.39 -1.17 -36.77
CA ARG A 379 14.57 -0.84 -38.17
C ARG A 379 14.95 0.63 -38.26
N PHE A 380 15.97 0.93 -39.05
CA PHE A 380 16.44 2.30 -39.18
C PHE A 380 16.78 2.68 -40.62
N GLN A 381 16.52 3.93 -40.98
CA GLN A 381 17.00 4.57 -42.20
C GLN A 381 17.74 5.85 -41.81
N THR A 382 19.04 5.90 -42.10
CA THR A 382 19.90 7.02 -41.71
C THR A 382 19.81 8.15 -42.73
N PHE A 383 19.54 9.36 -42.24
CA PHE A 383 19.47 10.57 -43.04
C PHE A 383 20.75 11.39 -43.00
N THR A 384 21.40 11.50 -41.84
CA THR A 384 22.67 12.22 -41.70
C THR A 384 23.67 11.45 -40.84
N ARG A 385 24.92 11.90 -40.80
CA ARG A 385 25.95 11.30 -39.94
C ARG A 385 25.82 11.73 -38.48
N GLU A 386 25.04 12.76 -38.19
CA GLU A 386 24.77 13.25 -36.83
C GLU A 386 23.62 12.48 -36.13
N ASP A 387 23.48 11.18 -36.40
CA ASP A 387 22.44 10.34 -35.80
C ASP A 387 21.02 10.93 -35.98
N LEU A 388 20.69 11.29 -37.22
CA LEU A 388 19.34 11.68 -37.64
C LEU A 388 18.83 10.64 -38.63
N GLY A 389 17.65 10.09 -38.38
CA GLY A 389 17.05 9.07 -39.24
C GLY A 389 15.72 8.58 -38.70
N ILE A 390 14.96 7.84 -39.52
CA ILE A 390 13.76 7.16 -39.02
C ILE A 390 14.21 5.89 -38.32
N VAL A 391 13.87 5.74 -37.05
CA VAL A 391 14.17 4.53 -36.28
C VAL A 391 12.88 4.05 -35.65
N TYR A 392 12.43 2.84 -35.97
CA TYR A 392 11.23 2.29 -35.35
C TYR A 392 11.49 0.89 -34.81
N ALA A 393 10.80 0.58 -33.72
CA ALA A 393 10.78 -0.73 -33.12
C ALA A 393 9.33 -1.12 -32.82
N ILE A 394 9.07 -2.41 -32.91
CA ILE A 394 7.93 -3.00 -32.22
C ILE A 394 8.55 -3.74 -31.04
N PHE A 395 8.29 -3.25 -29.83
CA PHE A 395 8.84 -3.81 -28.60
C PHE A 395 7.70 -4.03 -27.62
N ASP A 396 7.51 -5.29 -27.22
CA ASP A 396 6.34 -5.74 -26.49
C ASP A 396 5.04 -5.29 -27.18
N ASP A 397 4.15 -4.62 -26.45
CA ASP A 397 2.92 -4.02 -26.96
C ASP A 397 3.12 -2.57 -27.38
N TYR A 398 4.35 -2.13 -27.65
CA TYR A 398 4.65 -0.75 -28.03
C TYR A 398 5.14 -0.63 -29.45
N PHE A 399 4.54 0.28 -30.20
CA PHE A 399 5.14 0.83 -31.39
C PHE A 399 5.96 2.05 -30.96
N ILE A 400 7.26 1.96 -31.19
CA ILE A 400 8.23 3.01 -30.87
C ILE A 400 8.71 3.58 -32.19
N LEU A 401 8.63 4.88 -32.34
CA LEU A 401 9.15 5.61 -33.49
C LEU A 401 9.99 6.76 -32.95
N THR A 402 11.25 6.83 -33.37
CA THR A 402 12.14 7.91 -32.99
C THR A 402 12.93 8.42 -34.19
N THR A 403 13.58 9.56 -33.99
CA THR A 403 14.28 10.29 -35.04
C THR A 403 15.80 10.15 -34.96
N SER A 404 16.28 9.28 -34.07
CA SER A 404 17.69 8.91 -33.95
C SER A 404 17.87 7.54 -33.32
N TRP A 405 19.05 6.97 -33.50
CA TRP A 405 19.44 5.73 -32.86
C TRP A 405 19.50 5.88 -31.35
N LYS A 406 20.19 6.90 -30.82
CA LYS A 406 20.34 7.06 -29.36
C LYS A 406 18.99 7.34 -28.68
N SER A 407 18.07 8.07 -29.32
CA SER A 407 16.71 8.23 -28.77
C SER A 407 15.93 6.92 -28.72
N MET A 408 16.14 6.02 -29.68
CA MET A 408 15.57 4.67 -29.64
C MET A 408 16.15 3.88 -28.46
N GLU A 409 17.48 3.85 -28.31
CA GLU A 409 18.13 3.17 -27.18
C GLU A 409 17.59 3.69 -25.85
N LYS A 410 17.48 5.01 -25.69
CA LYS A 410 16.97 5.59 -24.46
C LYS A 410 15.50 5.29 -24.20
N ALA A 411 14.65 5.31 -25.22
CA ALA A 411 13.25 4.92 -25.07
C ALA A 411 13.13 3.46 -24.64
N LEU A 412 13.95 2.58 -25.23
CA LEU A 412 14.02 1.17 -24.86
C LEU A 412 14.53 0.98 -23.41
N ASP A 413 15.53 1.75 -22.97
CA ASP A 413 16.00 1.75 -21.58
C ASP A 413 14.91 2.24 -20.61
N LYS A 414 14.22 3.33 -20.95
CA LYS A 414 13.18 3.91 -20.09
C LYS A 414 11.93 3.06 -19.99
N LEU A 415 11.51 2.44 -21.10
CA LEU A 415 10.45 1.42 -21.08
C LEU A 415 10.84 0.22 -20.23
N LYS A 416 12.13 -0.04 -20.04
CA LYS A 416 12.63 -1.02 -19.08
C LYS A 416 12.69 -0.49 -17.63
N GLU A 417 12.70 0.84 -17.37
CA GLU A 417 12.88 1.50 -16.04
C GLU A 417 11.60 2.09 -15.36
N ALA A 418 10.43 2.07 -16.01
CA ALA A 418 9.30 2.99 -15.81
C ALA A 418 8.46 3.16 -14.50
N PRO A 419 8.48 2.38 -13.41
CA PRO A 419 7.37 2.43 -12.44
C PRO A 419 7.31 3.68 -11.53
N MET A 420 8.43 4.11 -10.95
CA MET A 420 8.86 5.51 -10.83
C MET A 420 7.99 6.65 -10.22
N SER A 421 7.62 7.61 -11.09
CA SER A 421 7.33 9.03 -10.79
C SER A 421 5.86 9.40 -10.60
N HIS A 422 4.93 8.55 -11.02
CA HIS A 422 3.49 8.87 -10.95
C HIS A 422 2.97 8.94 -9.51
N PHE A 423 3.67 8.24 -8.61
CA PHE A 423 3.27 8.15 -7.22
C PHE A 423 3.42 9.47 -6.44
N PHE A 424 4.51 10.21 -6.66
CA PHE A 424 4.89 11.39 -5.87
C PHE A 424 4.45 12.73 -6.48
N SER A 425 3.70 12.72 -7.59
CA SER A 425 3.33 13.94 -8.29
C SER A 425 2.12 14.64 -7.61
N PRO A 426 2.24 15.90 -7.17
CA PRO A 426 1.12 16.64 -6.58
C PRO A 426 -0.06 16.72 -7.56
N GLY A 427 -1.25 16.29 -7.13
CA GLY A 427 -2.46 16.30 -7.95
C GLY A 427 -2.78 15.00 -8.68
N ILE A 428 -1.88 14.01 -8.70
CA ILE A 428 -2.24 12.63 -9.02
C ILE A 428 -2.90 12.03 -7.78
N GLY A 429 -4.23 12.06 -7.75
CA GLY A 429 -5.00 11.45 -6.67
C GLY A 429 -4.77 9.95 -6.60
N ALA A 430 -4.95 9.36 -5.41
CA ALA A 430 -4.86 7.91 -5.22
C ALA A 430 -5.75 7.14 -6.20
N GLU A 431 -6.87 7.72 -6.63
CA GLU A 431 -7.75 7.19 -7.68
C GLU A 431 -7.02 6.93 -9.00
N PHE A 432 -6.11 7.81 -9.42
CA PHE A 432 -5.35 7.62 -10.65
C PHE A 432 -4.32 6.50 -10.50
N VAL A 433 -3.58 6.48 -9.39
CA VAL A 433 -2.62 5.39 -9.10
C VAL A 433 -3.37 4.06 -9.08
N LEU A 434 -4.47 3.99 -8.34
CA LEU A 434 -5.34 2.83 -8.22
C LEU A 434 -5.91 2.36 -9.57
N ALA A 435 -6.35 3.28 -10.42
CA ALA A 435 -6.88 2.97 -11.76
C ALA A 435 -5.81 2.38 -12.70
N ASN A 436 -4.54 2.69 -12.46
CA ASN A 436 -3.41 2.20 -13.25
C ASN A 436 -2.69 0.98 -12.63
N MET A 437 -3.12 0.51 -11.45
CA MET A 437 -2.61 -0.71 -10.85
C MET A 437 -3.35 -1.94 -11.38
N ASP A 438 -2.60 -2.99 -11.72
CA ASP A 438 -3.18 -4.30 -11.97
C ASP A 438 -3.63 -4.97 -10.66
N LEU A 439 -4.40 -6.06 -10.78
CA LEU A 439 -4.91 -6.77 -9.60
C LEU A 439 -3.78 -7.30 -8.70
N LYS A 440 -2.65 -7.68 -9.30
CA LYS A 440 -1.47 -8.16 -8.56
C LYS A 440 -0.92 -7.06 -7.67
N GLY A 441 -0.66 -5.87 -8.23
CA GLY A 441 -0.17 -4.72 -7.48
C GLY A 441 -1.14 -4.29 -6.40
N LYS A 442 -2.45 -4.28 -6.70
CA LYS A 442 -3.50 -3.98 -5.72
C LYS A 442 -3.43 -4.94 -4.53
N ILE A 443 -3.40 -6.24 -4.78
CA ILE A 443 -3.31 -7.25 -3.73
C ILE A 443 -1.98 -7.15 -2.98
N GLY A 444 -0.88 -6.92 -3.67
CA GLY A 444 0.43 -6.72 -3.06
C GLY A 444 0.42 -5.61 -2.02
N GLN A 445 -0.25 -4.48 -2.30
CA GLN A 445 -0.33 -3.36 -1.36
C GLN A 445 -1.02 -3.69 -0.03
N LEU A 446 -1.87 -4.73 0.02
CA LEU A 446 -2.49 -5.19 1.27
C LEU A 446 -1.53 -5.96 2.17
N PHE A 447 -0.34 -6.36 1.70
CA PHE A 447 0.60 -7.16 2.51
C PHE A 447 1.69 -6.32 3.14
N PHE A 448 1.92 -6.56 4.44
CA PHE A 448 3.03 -6.05 5.21
C PHE A 448 3.91 -7.22 5.68
N ILE A 449 5.07 -7.39 5.05
CA ILE A 449 5.79 -8.68 5.07
C ILE A 449 7.13 -8.63 5.80
N GLY A 450 7.55 -9.75 6.37
CA GLY A 450 8.92 -9.95 6.85
C GLY A 450 9.91 -10.20 5.71
N ILE A 451 11.20 -10.08 6.00
CA ILE A 451 12.30 -10.46 5.11
C ILE A 451 13.41 -11.20 5.88
N ASN A 452 14.31 -11.84 5.15
CA ASN A 452 15.48 -12.52 5.70
C ASN A 452 16.77 -11.73 5.54
N GLY A 453 17.72 -12.04 6.44
CA GLY A 453 19.06 -11.47 6.41
C GLY A 453 19.11 -10.00 6.80
N THR A 454 20.33 -9.45 6.73
CA THR A 454 20.69 -8.08 7.10
C THR A 454 21.13 -7.25 5.90
N THR A 455 21.02 -7.78 4.68
CA THR A 455 21.43 -7.12 3.45
C THR A 455 20.41 -7.42 2.37
N LEU A 456 20.28 -6.53 1.39
CA LEU A 456 19.45 -6.81 0.22
C LEU A 456 20.05 -8.01 -0.54
N THR A 457 19.25 -9.05 -0.73
CA THR A 457 19.63 -10.24 -1.51
C THR A 457 18.76 -10.34 -2.76
N GLN A 458 19.25 -11.04 -3.79
CA GLN A 458 18.45 -11.31 -5.00
C GLN A 458 17.12 -12.00 -4.68
N GLU A 459 17.09 -12.86 -3.65
CA GLU A 459 15.87 -13.50 -3.17
C GLU A 459 14.86 -12.46 -2.66
N THR A 460 15.32 -11.49 -1.88
CA THR A 460 14.48 -10.39 -1.38
C THR A 460 14.02 -9.49 -2.52
N GLU A 461 14.88 -9.21 -3.50
CA GLU A 461 14.50 -8.45 -4.69
C GLU A 461 13.38 -9.15 -5.48
N ASN A 462 13.53 -10.45 -5.72
CA ASN A 462 12.53 -11.26 -6.42
C ASN A 462 11.22 -11.33 -5.63
N LEU A 463 11.29 -11.39 -4.30
CA LEU A 463 10.11 -11.34 -3.43
C LEU A 463 9.36 -10.00 -3.60
N ILE A 464 10.07 -8.87 -3.54
CA ILE A 464 9.47 -7.54 -3.71
C ILE A 464 8.86 -7.39 -5.11
N ALA A 465 9.53 -7.88 -6.16
CA ALA A 465 9.02 -7.83 -7.54
C ALA A 465 7.79 -8.74 -7.76
N SER A 466 7.77 -9.90 -7.12
CA SER A 466 6.70 -10.89 -7.28
C SER A 466 5.47 -10.59 -6.41
N VAL A 467 5.64 -10.11 -5.19
CA VAL A 467 4.54 -9.80 -4.28
C VAL A 467 4.06 -8.36 -4.45
N GLN A 468 4.96 -7.42 -4.76
CA GLN A 468 4.70 -5.97 -4.78
C GLN A 468 4.09 -5.45 -3.45
N PRO A 469 4.73 -5.76 -2.30
CA PRO A 469 4.14 -5.55 -0.99
C PRO A 469 3.87 -4.07 -0.69
N GLY A 470 2.87 -3.81 0.16
CA GLY A 470 2.59 -2.48 0.70
C GLY A 470 3.69 -2.00 1.66
N GLY A 471 4.33 -2.93 2.36
CA GLY A 471 5.46 -2.61 3.20
C GLY A 471 6.23 -3.82 3.72
N ILE A 472 7.31 -3.54 4.43
CA ILE A 472 8.22 -4.50 5.04
C ILE A 472 8.33 -4.23 6.54
N LEU A 473 8.14 -5.27 7.35
CA LEU A 473 8.40 -5.28 8.79
C LEU A 473 9.84 -5.74 9.04
N LEU A 474 10.66 -4.86 9.59
CA LEU A 474 12.00 -5.21 10.05
C LEU A 474 11.94 -5.78 11.46
N LEU A 475 12.44 -7.01 11.60
CA LEU A 475 12.60 -7.68 12.88
C LEU A 475 14.04 -7.54 13.37
N LYS A 476 14.29 -7.92 14.63
CA LYS A 476 15.64 -7.91 15.23
C LYS A 476 16.68 -8.65 14.37
N LYS A 477 16.28 -9.71 13.65
CA LYS A 477 17.16 -10.48 12.76
C LYS A 477 17.68 -9.68 11.55
N ASN A 478 17.05 -8.55 11.22
CA ASN A 478 17.39 -7.74 10.05
C ASN A 478 18.30 -6.54 10.39
N ILE A 479 18.53 -6.28 11.68
CA ILE A 479 19.08 -5.02 12.20
C ILE A 479 20.36 -5.30 12.99
N VAL A 480 21.48 -4.72 12.56
CA VAL A 480 22.81 -4.89 13.16
C VAL A 480 23.31 -3.57 13.72
N ASP A 481 23.50 -2.57 12.85
CA ASP A 481 23.97 -1.23 13.19
C ASP A 481 23.35 -0.17 12.26
N GLU A 482 23.66 1.10 12.52
CA GLU A 482 23.08 2.24 11.81
C GLU A 482 23.38 2.22 10.30
N ASP A 483 24.63 1.97 9.90
CA ASP A 483 25.04 2.01 8.50
C ASP A 483 24.43 0.86 7.71
N GLN A 484 24.49 -0.37 8.26
CA GLN A 484 23.88 -1.54 7.66
C GLN A 484 22.37 -1.38 7.50
N THR A 485 21.68 -0.85 8.53
CA THR A 485 20.22 -0.69 8.50
C THR A 485 19.80 0.33 7.43
N LYS A 486 20.52 1.46 7.34
CA LYS A 486 20.31 2.47 6.30
C LYS A 486 20.53 1.90 4.90
N GLU A 487 21.57 1.10 4.71
CA GLU A 487 21.87 0.47 3.42
C GLU A 487 20.77 -0.52 3.02
N LEU A 488 20.35 -1.39 3.92
CA LEU A 488 19.24 -2.32 3.70
C LEU A 488 17.97 -1.57 3.29
N ILE A 489 17.55 -0.58 4.07
CA ILE A 489 16.31 0.17 3.82
C ILE A 489 16.36 0.90 2.47
N ARG A 490 17.48 1.56 2.14
CA ARG A 490 17.65 2.21 0.82
C ARG A 490 17.53 1.20 -0.32
N GLY A 491 18.12 0.02 -0.16
CA GLY A 491 17.99 -1.08 -1.13
C GLY A 491 16.55 -1.53 -1.32
N LEU A 492 15.84 -1.80 -0.22
CA LEU A 492 14.43 -2.22 -0.26
C LEU A 492 13.53 -1.18 -0.94
N GLN A 493 13.70 0.09 -0.57
CA GLN A 493 12.96 1.18 -1.20
C GLN A 493 13.28 1.25 -2.69
N LYS A 494 14.56 1.29 -3.07
CA LYS A 494 14.99 1.34 -4.47
C LYS A 494 14.34 0.22 -5.31
N VAL A 495 14.33 -1.01 -4.80
CA VAL A 495 13.75 -2.16 -5.51
C VAL A 495 12.23 -2.01 -5.69
N ALA A 496 11.50 -1.62 -4.64
CA ALA A 496 10.06 -1.41 -4.73
C ALA A 496 9.70 -0.34 -5.76
N LEU A 497 10.44 0.75 -5.69
CA LEU A 497 10.38 1.89 -6.58
C LEU A 497 10.64 1.45 -8.05
N GLU A 498 11.77 0.80 -8.33
CA GLU A 498 12.13 0.32 -9.67
C GLU A 498 11.17 -0.74 -10.24
N ASN A 499 10.51 -1.54 -9.40
CA ASN A 499 9.64 -2.63 -9.86
C ASN A 499 8.17 -2.24 -10.06
N TYR A 500 7.62 -1.38 -9.22
CA TYR A 500 6.19 -1.03 -9.28
C TYR A 500 5.87 0.40 -8.83
N GLY A 501 6.88 1.24 -8.55
CA GLY A 501 6.71 2.69 -8.49
C GLY A 501 6.05 3.22 -7.22
N ILE A 502 5.81 2.36 -6.25
CA ILE A 502 5.14 2.72 -4.99
C ILE A 502 6.14 2.48 -3.85
N PRO A 503 6.42 3.47 -2.99
CA PRO A 503 7.32 3.30 -1.87
C PRO A 503 6.76 2.33 -0.83
N LEU A 504 7.65 1.69 -0.08
CA LEU A 504 7.27 0.79 1.00
C LEU A 504 6.95 1.58 2.29
N PHE A 505 5.97 1.09 3.05
CA PHE A 505 6.05 1.25 4.50
C PHE A 505 7.21 0.40 5.01
N ILE A 506 8.14 0.99 5.75
CA ILE A 506 9.25 0.31 6.42
C ILE A 506 8.97 0.45 7.90
N GLY A 507 8.46 -0.63 8.50
CA GLY A 507 8.04 -0.63 9.88
C GLY A 507 8.93 -1.43 10.82
N VAL A 508 8.81 -1.14 12.11
CA VAL A 508 9.49 -1.85 13.20
C VAL A 508 8.63 -1.80 14.47
N ASP A 509 8.77 -2.80 15.33
CA ASP A 509 8.25 -2.77 16.71
C ASP A 509 9.22 -2.08 17.66
N GLN A 510 9.33 -0.75 17.60
CA GLN A 510 10.20 0.00 18.51
C GLN A 510 9.37 0.62 19.66
N GLU A 511 8.91 -0.23 20.58
CA GLU A 511 8.15 0.17 21.78
C GLU A 511 9.06 0.81 22.85
N GLY A 512 10.33 0.39 22.87
CA GLY A 512 11.27 0.68 23.95
C GLY A 512 11.31 -0.44 24.99
N GLY A 513 12.29 -0.40 25.89
CA GLY A 513 12.45 -1.42 26.92
C GLY A 513 12.69 -2.81 26.31
N VAL A 514 11.80 -3.77 26.63
CA VAL A 514 11.97 -5.19 26.25
C VAL A 514 11.76 -5.45 24.75
N ILE A 515 10.93 -4.63 24.08
CA ILE A 515 10.70 -4.70 22.62
C ILE A 515 11.38 -3.48 21.97
N SER A 516 12.63 -3.68 21.58
CA SER A 516 13.49 -2.64 20.99
C SER A 516 14.49 -3.24 19.99
N PRO A 517 14.04 -3.69 18.80
CA PRO A 517 14.90 -4.26 17.76
C PRO A 517 16.06 -3.34 17.37
N VAL A 518 15.82 -2.03 17.27
CA VAL A 518 16.85 -1.02 16.96
C VAL A 518 17.59 -0.65 18.24
N ASN A 519 18.41 -1.56 18.74
CA ASN A 519 19.01 -1.42 20.07
C ASN A 519 20.17 -0.40 20.14
N PHE A 520 20.61 0.19 19.03
CA PHE A 520 21.71 1.15 18.98
C PHE A 520 21.25 2.61 19.02
N ILE A 521 19.95 2.89 18.92
CA ILE A 521 19.40 4.24 19.14
C ILE A 521 19.56 4.66 20.60
N ARG A 522 19.49 5.97 20.90
CA ARG A 522 19.64 6.52 22.24
C ARG A 522 18.35 6.41 23.05
N GLU A 523 17.20 6.73 22.45
CA GLU A 523 15.91 6.73 23.14
C GLU A 523 15.29 5.32 23.25
N LYS A 524 15.60 4.62 24.35
CA LYS A 524 15.16 3.25 24.63
C LYS A 524 14.12 3.14 25.75
N THR A 525 13.61 4.25 26.27
CA THR A 525 12.71 4.27 27.43
C THR A 525 11.52 3.34 27.20
N GLY A 526 11.36 2.31 28.04
CA GLY A 526 10.22 1.42 27.97
C GLY A 526 8.92 2.17 28.23
N GLN A 527 7.83 1.77 27.59
CA GLN A 527 6.55 2.44 27.78
C GLN A 527 6.06 2.39 29.24
N SER A 528 6.38 1.32 29.97
CA SER A 528 6.12 1.17 31.41
C SER A 528 6.89 2.17 32.29
N GLU A 529 7.96 2.77 31.77
CA GLU A 529 8.80 3.75 32.47
C GLU A 529 8.30 5.19 32.30
N ILE A 530 7.33 5.43 31.40
CA ILE A 530 6.76 6.75 31.15
C ILE A 530 5.85 7.16 32.31
N LYS A 531 6.11 8.34 32.91
CA LYS A 531 5.41 8.85 34.10
C LYS A 531 4.68 10.17 33.89
N THR A 532 4.92 10.87 32.79
CA THR A 532 4.27 12.15 32.47
C THR A 532 3.97 12.28 30.97
N ALA A 533 3.01 13.13 30.60
CA ALA A 533 2.70 13.40 29.20
C ALA A 533 3.86 14.09 28.47
N ASP A 534 4.56 15.02 29.12
CA ASP A 534 5.74 15.69 28.54
C ASP A 534 6.86 14.69 28.25
N GLN A 535 7.11 13.74 29.17
CA GLN A 535 8.04 12.64 28.93
C GLN A 535 7.57 11.76 27.77
N ALA A 536 6.28 11.44 27.70
CA ALA A 536 5.74 10.61 26.62
C ALA A 536 5.93 11.27 25.23
N TYR A 537 5.69 12.59 25.14
CA TYR A 537 5.96 13.37 23.93
C TYR A 537 7.44 13.38 23.58
N ALA A 538 8.32 13.63 24.55
CA ALA A 538 9.77 13.64 24.34
C ALA A 538 10.29 12.27 23.87
N VAL A 539 9.79 11.18 24.46
CA VAL A 539 10.09 9.81 24.03
C VAL A 539 9.62 9.56 22.60
N GLY A 540 8.38 9.92 22.27
CA GLY A 540 7.84 9.77 20.92
C GLY A 540 8.64 10.56 19.87
N LEU A 541 9.00 11.80 20.18
CA LEU A 541 9.78 12.68 19.31
C LEU A 541 11.22 12.18 19.12
N GLY A 542 11.93 11.89 20.21
CA GLY A 542 13.32 11.44 20.17
C GLY A 542 13.45 10.11 19.43
N ARG A 543 12.65 9.12 19.81
CA ARG A 543 12.61 7.82 19.13
C ARG A 543 12.22 7.94 17.68
N GLY A 544 11.17 8.71 17.39
CA GLY A 544 10.69 8.88 16.02
C GLY A 544 11.77 9.50 15.13
N ALA A 545 12.50 10.49 15.63
CA ALA A 545 13.59 11.13 14.88
C ALA A 545 14.72 10.14 14.58
N GLU A 546 15.15 9.34 15.56
CA GLU A 546 16.20 8.34 15.36
C GLU A 546 15.78 7.21 14.40
N LEU A 547 14.51 6.78 14.43
CA LEU A 547 13.98 5.83 13.47
C LEU A 547 13.92 6.41 12.05
N ARG A 548 13.45 7.65 11.93
CA ARG A 548 13.37 8.35 10.64
C ARG A 548 14.74 8.53 10.00
N ASP A 549 15.77 8.83 10.80
CA ASP A 549 17.14 8.95 10.33
C ASP A 549 17.66 7.65 9.69
N LEU A 550 17.14 6.48 10.10
CA LEU A 550 17.45 5.18 9.48
C LEU A 550 16.68 4.92 8.18
N GLY A 551 15.64 5.70 7.91
CA GLY A 551 14.70 5.48 6.80
C GLY A 551 13.48 4.63 7.17
N ILE A 552 13.29 4.32 8.46
CA ILE A 552 12.07 3.70 8.98
C ILE A 552 10.98 4.78 9.00
N ASN A 553 9.78 4.44 8.54
CA ASN A 553 8.67 5.40 8.42
C ASN A 553 7.41 5.00 9.21
N LEU A 554 7.36 3.78 9.75
CA LEU A 554 6.26 3.27 10.54
C LEU A 554 6.79 2.68 11.85
N ASN A 555 6.23 3.08 12.99
CA ASN A 555 6.48 2.43 14.26
C ASN A 555 5.21 1.75 14.77
N LEU A 556 5.32 0.46 15.08
CA LEU A 556 4.24 -0.35 15.62
C LEU A 556 4.11 -0.14 17.14
N ALA A 557 3.90 1.10 17.55
CA ALA A 557 3.76 1.53 18.93
C ALA A 557 3.02 2.88 18.97
N PRO A 558 2.24 3.19 20.02
CA PRO A 558 2.27 2.60 21.36
C PRO A 558 1.39 1.36 21.57
N VAL A 559 1.69 0.65 22.65
CA VAL A 559 0.87 -0.45 23.20
C VAL A 559 -0.23 0.14 24.09
N LEU A 560 -1.48 0.07 23.67
CA LEU A 560 -2.65 0.59 24.40
C LEU A 560 -3.42 -0.50 25.16
N ASP A 561 -2.87 -1.71 25.22
CA ASP A 561 -3.37 -2.80 26.05
C ASP A 561 -3.42 -2.42 27.53
N VAL A 562 -4.56 -2.67 28.17
CA VAL A 562 -4.68 -2.60 29.64
C VAL A 562 -4.29 -3.97 30.19
N ALA A 563 -3.13 -4.04 30.84
CA ALA A 563 -2.55 -5.30 31.34
C ALA A 563 -2.31 -5.24 32.85
N GLN A 564 -2.52 -6.37 33.54
CA GLN A 564 -2.32 -6.52 34.98
C GLN A 564 -1.06 -7.36 35.30
N PRO A 565 -0.51 -7.30 36.52
CA PRO A 565 0.60 -8.17 36.90
C PRO A 565 0.26 -9.65 36.69
N GLY A 566 1.04 -10.33 35.85
CA GLY A 566 0.81 -11.72 35.44
C GLY A 566 0.43 -11.87 33.97
N ASP A 567 -0.07 -10.80 33.35
CA ASP A 567 -0.33 -10.78 31.91
C ASP A 567 0.98 -10.71 31.13
N PHE A 568 1.02 -11.35 29.95
CA PHE A 568 2.26 -11.43 29.14
C PHE A 568 2.73 -10.05 28.66
N LEU A 569 1.79 -9.12 28.41
CA LEU A 569 2.09 -7.75 27.98
C LEU A 569 2.38 -6.77 29.11
N PHE A 570 2.31 -7.19 30.38
CA PHE A 570 2.35 -6.25 31.51
C PHE A 570 3.54 -5.27 31.45
N SER A 571 4.74 -5.78 31.13
CA SER A 571 5.96 -4.94 31.06
C SER A 571 5.98 -3.96 29.88
N ARG A 572 5.13 -4.16 28.86
CA ARG A 572 4.99 -3.37 27.64
C ARG A 572 3.90 -2.30 27.76
N ALA A 573 2.92 -2.49 28.64
CA ALA A 573 1.82 -1.55 28.86
C ALA A 573 2.23 -0.31 29.69
N PHE A 574 1.42 0.75 29.62
CA PHE A 574 1.57 1.90 30.52
C PHE A 574 1.33 1.49 31.97
N GLN A 575 2.28 1.79 32.86
CA GLN A 575 2.17 1.53 34.30
C GLN A 575 1.65 2.77 35.01
N ALA A 576 0.41 3.14 34.69
CA ALA A 576 -0.25 4.37 35.13
C ALA A 576 -1.77 4.16 35.28
N THR A 577 -2.46 5.11 35.93
CA THR A 577 -3.94 5.12 35.96
C THR A 577 -4.51 5.41 34.57
N ASP A 578 -5.74 4.98 34.28
CA ASP A 578 -6.39 5.19 32.97
C ASP A 578 -6.30 6.64 32.47
N SER A 579 -6.61 7.61 33.34
CA SER A 579 -6.55 9.04 32.99
C SER A 579 -5.13 9.53 32.69
N GLN A 580 -4.10 8.92 33.28
CA GLN A 580 -2.70 9.24 32.98
C GLN A 580 -2.27 8.56 31.68
N ALA A 581 -2.61 7.29 31.49
CA ALA A 581 -2.33 6.54 30.27
C ALA A 581 -2.94 7.23 29.04
N ASP A 582 -4.15 7.77 29.16
CA ASP A 582 -4.82 8.60 28.14
C ASP A 582 -3.95 9.78 27.68
N ALA A 583 -3.39 10.52 28.65
CA ALA A 583 -2.52 11.65 28.36
C ALA A 583 -1.18 11.21 27.77
N PHE A 584 -0.63 10.08 28.24
CA PHE A 584 0.65 9.56 27.77
C PHE A 584 0.55 9.04 26.34
N ALA A 585 -0.50 8.27 26.02
CA ALA A 585 -0.74 7.74 24.69
C ALA A 585 -0.86 8.86 23.65
N LYS A 586 -1.72 9.87 23.92
CA LYS A 586 -1.87 11.04 23.03
C LYS A 586 -0.55 11.78 22.80
N ALA A 587 0.19 12.01 23.88
CA ALA A 587 1.44 12.75 23.81
C ALA A 587 2.53 11.95 23.06
N LEU A 588 2.61 10.64 23.28
CA LEU A 588 3.56 9.77 22.58
C LEU A 588 3.26 9.71 21.07
N ILE A 589 1.99 9.54 20.68
CA ILE A 589 1.56 9.58 19.28
C ILE A 589 1.88 10.96 18.66
N ALA A 590 1.59 12.04 19.36
CA ALA A 590 1.91 13.39 18.89
C ALA A 590 3.42 13.62 18.73
N GLY A 591 4.25 13.05 19.61
CA GLY A 591 5.70 13.07 19.49
C GLY A 591 6.20 12.32 18.25
N GLN A 592 5.72 11.10 18.02
CA GLN A 592 6.06 10.33 16.82
C GLN A 592 5.64 11.05 15.54
N LYS A 593 4.41 11.58 15.50
CA LYS A 593 3.90 12.35 14.37
C LYS A 593 4.73 13.60 14.09
N THR A 594 5.17 14.30 15.14
CA THR A 594 6.06 15.46 15.01
C THR A 594 7.43 15.07 14.42
N ALA A 595 7.92 13.88 14.72
CA ALA A 595 9.11 13.32 14.09
C ALA A 595 8.90 12.85 12.64
N SER A 596 7.66 12.91 12.13
CA SER A 596 7.23 12.32 10.86
C SER A 596 7.43 10.81 10.82
N ILE A 597 6.98 10.11 11.86
CA ILE A 597 6.83 8.66 11.88
C ILE A 597 5.34 8.33 11.97
N LEU A 598 4.89 7.41 11.12
CA LEU A 598 3.55 6.85 11.16
C LEU A 598 3.40 5.95 12.39
N THR A 599 2.25 5.99 13.04
CA THR A 599 2.00 5.26 14.28
C THR A 599 0.93 4.17 14.07
N ALA A 600 1.25 2.92 14.46
CA ALA A 600 0.25 1.88 14.68
C ALA A 600 -0.01 1.66 16.17
N VAL A 601 -1.18 2.06 16.65
CA VAL A 601 -1.61 1.75 18.02
C VAL A 601 -2.05 0.29 18.09
N LYS A 602 -1.70 -0.42 19.17
CA LYS A 602 -1.94 -1.86 19.27
C LYS A 602 -2.17 -2.35 20.70
N HIS A 603 -2.83 -3.47 20.94
CA HIS A 603 -3.55 -4.30 19.97
C HIS A 603 -5.05 -4.15 20.25
N PHE A 604 -5.88 -3.74 19.29
CA PHE A 604 -7.31 -3.53 19.53
C PHE A 604 -8.06 -4.87 19.49
N PRO A 605 -8.98 -5.19 20.43
CA PRO A 605 -9.37 -4.39 21.59
C PRO A 605 -8.43 -4.58 22.79
N GLY A 606 -7.63 -5.64 22.79
CA GLY A 606 -6.55 -5.84 23.75
C GLY A 606 -6.03 -7.28 23.74
N TYR A 607 -5.09 -7.52 24.64
CA TYR A 607 -4.54 -8.81 25.03
C TYR A 607 -4.49 -8.93 26.57
N GLY A 608 -5.20 -8.05 27.29
CA GLY A 608 -5.33 -8.12 28.75
C GLY A 608 -5.97 -9.43 29.21
N ASP A 609 -5.69 -9.82 30.46
CA ASP A 609 -6.10 -11.10 31.09
C ASP A 609 -5.52 -12.37 30.43
N ILE A 610 -4.52 -12.24 29.55
CA ILE A 610 -3.80 -13.37 28.94
C ILE A 610 -2.41 -13.48 29.58
N ALA A 611 -2.14 -14.62 30.21
CA ALA A 611 -0.89 -14.86 30.95
C ALA A 611 0.20 -15.60 30.14
N PHE A 612 -0.12 -16.04 28.93
CA PHE A 612 0.77 -16.79 28.04
C PHE A 612 0.92 -16.08 26.69
N ASP A 613 1.85 -16.55 25.85
CA ASP A 613 2.06 -15.97 24.53
C ASP A 613 0.95 -16.41 23.55
N PRO A 614 0.10 -15.49 23.05
CA PRO A 614 -0.98 -15.82 22.12
C PRO A 614 -0.49 -16.26 20.73
N GLU A 615 0.79 -16.06 20.39
CA GLU A 615 1.38 -16.58 19.16
C GLU A 615 1.46 -18.12 19.19
N ASP A 616 1.73 -18.70 20.37
CA ASP A 616 1.88 -20.15 20.58
C ASP A 616 0.53 -20.85 20.83
N THR A 617 -0.43 -20.16 21.43
CA THR A 617 -1.74 -20.73 21.80
C THR A 617 -2.85 -19.72 21.59
N LEU A 618 -3.92 -20.09 20.89
CA LEU A 618 -4.99 -19.14 20.60
C LEU A 618 -5.79 -18.85 21.87
N ALA A 619 -5.83 -17.59 22.29
CA ALA A 619 -6.59 -17.17 23.45
C ALA A 619 -8.08 -17.03 23.13
N THR A 620 -8.92 -17.49 24.05
CA THR A 620 -10.37 -17.28 24.04
C THR A 620 -10.79 -16.64 25.36
N LEU A 621 -11.45 -15.48 25.28
CA LEU A 621 -12.01 -14.75 26.42
C LEU A 621 -13.50 -14.50 26.17
N ASP A 622 -14.27 -14.28 27.23
CA ASP A 622 -15.71 -13.98 27.06
C ASP A 622 -15.95 -12.52 26.64
N GLU A 623 -15.30 -11.59 27.32
CA GLU A 623 -15.47 -10.15 27.17
C GLU A 623 -14.22 -9.51 26.58
N THR A 624 -14.41 -8.42 25.84
CA THR A 624 -13.29 -7.57 25.43
C THR A 624 -12.73 -6.80 26.64
N PRO A 625 -11.41 -6.58 26.71
CA PRO A 625 -10.83 -5.71 27.73
C PRO A 625 -11.27 -4.25 27.56
N PRO A 626 -11.00 -3.36 28.55
CA PRO A 626 -11.36 -1.95 28.45
C PRO A 626 -10.70 -1.24 27.25
N ILE A 627 -11.53 -0.79 26.30
CA ILE A 627 -11.06 -0.08 25.09
C ILE A 627 -11.01 1.44 25.22
N ALA A 628 -11.21 1.99 26.43
CA ALA A 628 -11.30 3.44 26.65
C ALA A 628 -10.05 4.18 26.17
N LEU A 629 -8.87 3.61 26.41
CA LEU A 629 -7.59 4.18 26.00
C LEU A 629 -7.47 4.31 24.47
N PHE A 630 -7.97 3.33 23.71
CA PHE A 630 -8.01 3.40 22.24
C PHE A 630 -8.91 4.54 21.75
N LYS A 631 -10.10 4.70 22.35
CA LYS A 631 -11.02 5.80 22.00
C LYS A 631 -10.37 7.16 22.27
N THR A 632 -9.64 7.28 23.38
CA THR A 632 -8.94 8.51 23.72
C THR A 632 -7.76 8.76 22.77
N ALA A 633 -6.95 7.74 22.48
CA ALA A 633 -5.80 7.82 21.59
C ALA A 633 -6.19 8.16 20.14
N ALA A 634 -7.37 7.73 19.67
CA ALA A 634 -7.89 8.07 18.35
C ALA A 634 -7.99 9.59 18.10
N GLN A 635 -8.11 10.40 19.17
CA GLN A 635 -8.12 11.87 19.08
C GLN A 635 -6.76 12.44 18.63
N ALA A 636 -5.66 11.69 18.82
CA ALA A 636 -4.34 12.03 18.28
C ALA A 636 -4.16 11.61 16.81
N LYS A 637 -5.19 10.99 16.21
CA LYS A 637 -5.24 10.53 14.81
C LYS A 637 -4.03 9.64 14.44
N PRO A 638 -3.85 8.47 15.09
CA PRO A 638 -2.88 7.49 14.64
C PRO A 638 -3.24 7.02 13.24
N GLU A 639 -2.23 6.73 12.42
CA GLU A 639 -2.45 6.34 11.02
C GLU A 639 -2.90 4.88 10.88
N PHE A 640 -2.53 4.04 11.84
CA PHE A 640 -2.91 2.62 11.86
C PHE A 640 -3.46 2.20 13.22
N VAL A 641 -4.33 1.20 13.20
CA VAL A 641 -4.77 0.44 14.37
C VAL A 641 -4.55 -1.04 14.08
N MET A 642 -3.74 -1.69 14.92
CA MET A 642 -3.47 -3.13 14.82
C MET A 642 -4.45 -3.93 15.66
N THR A 643 -5.05 -4.98 15.10
CA THR A 643 -6.05 -5.83 15.78
C THR A 643 -5.42 -7.05 16.45
N SER A 644 -5.90 -7.46 17.63
CA SER A 644 -5.44 -8.69 18.29
C SER A 644 -6.00 -9.97 17.66
N ASN A 645 -5.25 -11.07 17.81
CA ASN A 645 -5.63 -12.41 17.40
C ASN A 645 -6.22 -13.20 18.59
N VAL A 646 -7.32 -12.70 19.15
CA VAL A 646 -8.02 -13.29 20.31
C VAL A 646 -9.48 -13.53 19.98
N ILE A 647 -10.03 -14.69 20.37
CA ILE A 647 -11.48 -14.94 20.28
C ILE A 647 -12.16 -14.29 21.48
N TYR A 648 -13.10 -13.38 21.22
CA TYR A 648 -13.96 -12.77 22.24
C TYR A 648 -15.38 -13.30 22.09
N SER A 649 -15.76 -14.31 22.87
CA SER A 649 -16.94 -15.15 22.63
C SER A 649 -18.26 -14.37 22.56
N LYS A 650 -18.36 -13.22 23.23
CA LYS A 650 -19.53 -12.34 23.17
C LYS A 650 -19.59 -11.42 21.94
N ILE A 651 -18.47 -11.19 21.29
CA ILE A 651 -18.42 -10.53 19.97
C ILE A 651 -18.65 -11.59 18.89
N ASP A 652 -17.82 -12.63 18.92
CA ASP A 652 -17.81 -13.73 17.97
C ASP A 652 -17.35 -15.01 18.68
N ALA A 653 -18.16 -16.06 18.60
CA ALA A 653 -17.91 -17.31 19.32
C ALA A 653 -16.87 -18.20 18.64
N GLU A 654 -16.57 -17.96 17.36
CA GLU A 654 -15.75 -18.85 16.53
C GLU A 654 -14.52 -18.15 15.95
N LEU A 655 -14.62 -16.84 15.70
CA LEU A 655 -13.59 -16.09 15.00
C LEU A 655 -12.76 -15.21 15.93
N PRO A 656 -11.43 -15.14 15.75
CA PRO A 656 -10.59 -14.12 16.36
C PRO A 656 -11.08 -12.72 15.99
N PHE A 657 -10.77 -11.74 16.83
CA PHE A 657 -11.21 -10.36 16.63
C PHE A 657 -10.83 -9.81 15.25
N SER A 658 -9.58 -10.08 14.82
CA SER A 658 -9.06 -9.71 13.50
C SER A 658 -9.83 -10.32 12.32
N PHE A 659 -10.61 -11.38 12.54
CA PHE A 659 -11.36 -12.12 11.52
C PHE A 659 -12.86 -11.79 11.57
N SER A 660 -13.33 -11.14 12.63
CA SER A 660 -14.76 -10.92 12.88
C SER A 660 -15.25 -9.59 12.33
N GLU A 661 -16.23 -9.61 11.42
CA GLU A 661 -16.93 -8.41 10.94
C GLU A 661 -17.54 -7.59 12.09
N LYS A 662 -18.06 -8.25 13.14
CA LYS A 662 -18.59 -7.59 14.34
C LYS A 662 -17.49 -6.93 15.16
N GLY A 663 -16.34 -7.59 15.28
CA GLY A 663 -15.15 -7.03 15.91
C GLY A 663 -14.68 -5.77 15.18
N ILE A 664 -14.46 -5.87 13.87
CA ILE A 664 -14.04 -4.71 13.06
C ILE A 664 -15.08 -3.58 13.07
N ALA A 665 -16.38 -3.88 13.09
CA ALA A 665 -17.42 -2.87 13.27
C ALA A 665 -17.30 -2.16 14.63
N LEU A 666 -17.07 -2.89 15.72
CA LEU A 666 -16.82 -2.32 17.05
C LEU A 666 -15.56 -1.43 17.06
N LEU A 667 -14.50 -1.86 16.37
CA LEU A 667 -13.30 -1.05 16.19
C LEU A 667 -13.65 0.27 15.51
N LYS A 668 -14.28 0.23 14.34
CA LYS A 668 -14.66 1.44 13.58
C LYS A 668 -15.58 2.37 14.37
N GLU A 669 -16.54 1.82 15.14
CA GLU A 669 -17.37 2.61 16.05
C GLU A 669 -16.55 3.30 17.15
N SER A 670 -15.49 2.64 17.62
CA SER A 670 -14.68 3.10 18.76
C SER A 670 -13.59 4.10 18.38
N VAL A 671 -12.90 3.89 17.26
CA VAL A 671 -11.72 4.69 16.86
C VAL A 671 -11.93 5.49 15.57
N GLY A 672 -13.07 5.31 14.89
CA GLY A 672 -13.39 5.94 13.61
C GLY A 672 -12.95 5.12 12.39
N GLU A 673 -13.23 5.64 11.19
CA GLU A 673 -12.89 4.99 9.91
C GLU A 673 -11.63 5.54 9.24
N GLU A 674 -11.06 6.63 9.79
CA GLU A 674 -9.85 7.29 9.30
C GLU A 674 -8.59 6.37 9.33
N PRO A 675 -8.26 5.65 10.43
CA PRO A 675 -7.04 4.84 10.46
C PRO A 675 -7.15 3.60 9.57
N LEU A 676 -6.01 3.19 8.98
CA LEU A 676 -5.88 1.90 8.34
C LEU A 676 -5.93 0.79 9.38
N ILE A 677 -6.76 -0.22 9.12
CA ILE A 677 -6.88 -1.39 10.00
C ILE A 677 -5.84 -2.42 9.56
N MET A 678 -4.88 -2.74 10.41
CA MET A 678 -3.90 -3.80 10.14
C MET A 678 -4.09 -4.96 11.09
N THR A 679 -3.81 -6.18 10.64
CA THR A 679 -3.78 -7.33 11.53
C THR A 679 -2.49 -7.35 12.34
N ASP A 680 -2.53 -7.95 13.53
CA ASP A 680 -1.33 -8.56 14.12
C ASP A 680 -0.86 -9.74 13.23
N ASP A 681 0.29 -10.34 13.54
CA ASP A 681 0.92 -11.33 12.66
C ASP A 681 0.01 -12.55 12.40
N LEU A 682 -0.31 -12.80 11.13
CA LEU A 682 -1.27 -13.83 10.74
C LEU A 682 -0.68 -15.25 10.64
N PRO A 683 0.58 -15.43 10.20
CA PRO A 683 1.23 -16.75 10.21
C PRO A 683 1.76 -17.20 11.58
N GLN A 684 1.24 -16.66 12.68
CA GLN A 684 1.50 -17.18 14.02
C GLN A 684 0.97 -18.61 14.17
N GLN A 685 1.66 -19.42 14.97
CA GLN A 685 1.40 -20.85 15.11
C GLN A 685 -0.05 -21.13 15.53
N SER A 686 -0.57 -20.37 16.49
CA SER A 686 -1.92 -20.53 17.03
C SER A 686 -3.04 -20.37 16.00
N LEU A 687 -2.87 -19.48 15.01
CA LEU A 687 -3.83 -19.30 13.93
C LEU A 687 -3.70 -20.39 12.86
N ILE A 688 -2.46 -20.72 12.46
CA ILE A 688 -2.20 -21.73 11.43
C ILE A 688 -2.64 -23.14 11.88
N ASP A 689 -2.55 -23.45 13.17
CA ASP A 689 -3.03 -24.72 13.73
C ASP A 689 -4.56 -24.79 13.83
N THR A 690 -5.23 -23.65 13.95
CA THR A 690 -6.69 -23.59 14.18
C THR A 690 -7.47 -23.36 12.88
N PHE A 691 -6.94 -22.56 11.97
CA PHE A 691 -7.63 -22.13 10.75
C PHE A 691 -6.84 -22.53 9.52
N ALA A 692 -7.55 -22.96 8.47
CA ALA A 692 -6.93 -23.11 7.16
C ALA A 692 -6.38 -21.76 6.68
N LEU A 693 -5.24 -21.77 5.99
CA LEU A 693 -4.60 -20.55 5.47
C LEU A 693 -5.56 -19.69 4.63
N LYS A 694 -6.49 -20.33 3.90
CA LYS A 694 -7.56 -19.60 3.19
C LYS A 694 -8.40 -18.72 4.12
N GLY A 695 -8.81 -19.23 5.28
CA GLY A 695 -9.52 -18.46 6.30
C GLY A 695 -8.66 -17.33 6.86
N VAL A 696 -7.40 -17.63 7.22
CA VAL A 696 -6.43 -16.66 7.77
C VAL A 696 -6.22 -15.45 6.85
N VAL A 697 -6.30 -15.63 5.53
CA VAL A 697 -6.13 -14.55 4.54
C VAL A 697 -7.45 -13.85 4.23
N THR A 698 -8.51 -14.61 3.98
CA THR A 698 -9.76 -14.06 3.44
C THR A 698 -10.68 -13.46 4.49
N LEU A 699 -10.72 -14.02 5.70
CA LEU A 699 -11.63 -13.55 6.74
C LEU A 699 -11.27 -12.15 7.24
N PRO A 700 -10.01 -11.79 7.52
CA PRO A 700 -9.67 -10.41 7.90
C PRO A 700 -10.04 -9.37 6.83
N ILE A 701 -9.79 -9.67 5.55
CA ILE A 701 -10.13 -8.74 4.45
C ILE A 701 -11.64 -8.53 4.36
N LYS A 702 -12.43 -9.61 4.46
CA LYS A 702 -13.90 -9.54 4.51
C LYS A 702 -14.40 -8.76 5.73
N ALA A 703 -13.77 -8.98 6.89
CA ALA A 703 -14.07 -8.27 8.13
C ALA A 703 -13.81 -6.77 8.01
N GLY A 704 -12.85 -6.37 7.17
CA GLY A 704 -12.54 -4.97 6.88
C GLY A 704 -11.13 -4.55 7.28
N ALA A 705 -10.22 -5.50 7.51
CA ALA A 705 -8.78 -5.20 7.59
C ALA A 705 -8.27 -4.70 6.24
N ASP A 706 -7.45 -3.66 6.26
CA ASP A 706 -6.85 -3.03 5.09
C ASP A 706 -5.44 -3.58 4.82
N ILE A 707 -4.73 -4.03 5.85
CA ILE A 707 -3.38 -4.61 5.76
C ILE A 707 -3.29 -5.95 6.51
N LEU A 708 -2.68 -6.94 5.86
CA LEU A 708 -2.37 -8.26 6.40
C LEU A 708 -0.88 -8.33 6.76
N THR A 709 -0.58 -8.55 8.04
CA THR A 709 0.80 -8.70 8.52
C THR A 709 1.27 -10.15 8.39
N PHE A 710 2.35 -10.38 7.66
CA PHE A 710 2.95 -11.69 7.37
C PHE A 710 4.46 -11.62 7.60
N SER A 711 4.90 -11.72 8.86
CA SER A 711 6.29 -11.56 9.27
C SER A 711 6.88 -12.80 9.95
N LEU A 712 6.10 -13.57 10.69
CA LEU A 712 6.48 -14.91 11.12
C LEU A 712 6.14 -15.90 10.02
N ASN A 713 6.89 -17.00 9.92
CA ASN A 713 6.63 -18.12 8.98
C ASN A 713 6.20 -17.72 7.55
N TRP A 714 6.62 -16.53 7.09
CA TRP A 714 6.07 -15.91 5.89
C TRP A 714 6.57 -16.61 4.65
N GLU A 715 7.78 -17.16 4.69
CA GLU A 715 8.43 -17.85 3.56
C GLU A 715 7.56 -19.00 3.03
N THR A 716 6.90 -19.73 3.93
CA THR A 716 6.06 -20.88 3.58
C THR A 716 4.61 -20.51 3.32
N THR A 717 4.12 -19.40 3.88
CA THR A 717 2.70 -19.02 3.86
C THR A 717 2.37 -17.91 2.86
N LEU A 718 3.26 -16.94 2.66
CA LEU A 718 3.01 -15.75 1.85
C LEU A 718 2.72 -16.05 0.36
N PRO A 719 3.47 -16.92 -0.34
CA PRO A 719 3.19 -17.20 -1.75
C PRO A 719 1.78 -17.75 -1.95
N GLU A 720 1.36 -18.65 -1.06
CA GLU A 720 0.03 -19.26 -1.08
C GLU A 720 -1.04 -18.26 -0.63
N ALA A 721 -0.75 -17.40 0.33
CA ALA A 721 -1.65 -16.34 0.78
C ALA A 721 -1.98 -15.33 -0.33
N VAL A 722 -0.97 -14.88 -1.09
CA VAL A 722 -1.15 -13.98 -2.24
C VAL A 722 -2.02 -14.66 -3.30
N ARG A 723 -1.76 -15.93 -3.60
CA ARG A 723 -2.56 -16.72 -4.56
C ARG A 723 -4.02 -16.85 -4.12
N ILE A 724 -4.24 -17.19 -2.85
CA ILE A 724 -5.58 -17.31 -2.26
C ILE A 724 -6.34 -16.00 -2.42
N LEU A 725 -5.73 -14.87 -2.08
CA LEU A 725 -6.41 -13.57 -2.16
C LEU A 725 -6.71 -13.19 -3.62
N GLN A 726 -5.79 -13.45 -4.55
CA GLN A 726 -6.01 -13.28 -5.99
C GLN A 726 -7.21 -14.08 -6.48
N GLU A 727 -7.27 -15.38 -6.13
CA GLU A 727 -8.37 -16.25 -6.53
C GLU A 727 -9.69 -15.83 -5.89
N SER A 728 -9.69 -15.44 -4.62
CA SER A 728 -10.91 -14.95 -3.96
C SER A 728 -11.44 -13.67 -4.60
N VAL A 729 -10.58 -12.78 -5.12
CA VAL A 729 -11.04 -11.60 -5.85
C VAL A 729 -11.54 -11.97 -7.25
N GLN A 730 -10.80 -12.80 -7.98
CA GLN A 730 -11.18 -13.23 -9.34
C GLN A 730 -12.50 -14.02 -9.37
N THR A 731 -12.78 -14.79 -8.32
CA THR A 731 -14.03 -15.55 -8.17
C THR A 731 -15.19 -14.72 -7.63
N GLY A 732 -14.95 -13.46 -7.22
CA GLY A 732 -15.94 -12.58 -6.60
C GLY A 732 -16.27 -12.93 -5.15
N GLU A 733 -15.53 -13.83 -4.51
CA GLU A 733 -15.64 -14.12 -3.06
C GLU A 733 -15.28 -12.87 -2.22
N ILE A 734 -14.33 -12.07 -2.71
CA ILE A 734 -14.02 -10.73 -2.23
C ILE A 734 -14.21 -9.78 -3.41
N SER A 735 -15.00 -8.72 -3.24
CA SER A 735 -15.25 -7.80 -4.34
C SER A 735 -14.01 -6.96 -4.66
N GLN A 736 -13.87 -6.55 -5.92
CA GLN A 736 -12.77 -5.67 -6.31
C GLN A 736 -12.88 -4.32 -5.58
N GLU A 737 -14.11 -3.83 -5.34
CA GLU A 737 -14.35 -2.59 -4.59
C GLU A 737 -13.82 -2.67 -3.14
N ARG A 738 -13.86 -3.85 -2.51
CA ARG A 738 -13.29 -4.03 -1.16
C ARG A 738 -11.78 -3.84 -1.18
N ILE A 739 -11.10 -4.39 -2.19
CA ILE A 739 -9.65 -4.24 -2.38
C ILE A 739 -9.31 -2.81 -2.73
N ASP A 740 -10.00 -2.24 -3.72
CA ASP A 740 -9.80 -0.89 -4.22
C ASP A 740 -9.96 0.16 -3.10
N GLY A 741 -10.93 -0.03 -2.20
CA GLY A 741 -11.10 0.82 -1.01
C GLY A 741 -9.92 0.77 -0.04
N SER A 742 -9.34 -0.42 0.23
CA SER A 742 -8.14 -0.54 1.07
C SER A 742 -6.93 0.08 0.39
N VAL A 743 -6.71 -0.23 -0.89
CA VAL A 743 -5.56 0.26 -1.65
C VAL A 743 -5.62 1.78 -1.76
N SER A 744 -6.78 2.38 -2.02
CA SER A 744 -6.91 3.85 -2.05
C SER A 744 -6.40 4.48 -0.76
N LYS A 745 -6.86 4.00 0.40
CA LYS A 745 -6.39 4.51 1.70
C LYS A 745 -4.88 4.34 1.90
N ILE A 746 -4.32 3.21 1.48
CA ILE A 746 -2.88 2.92 1.56
C ILE A 746 -2.09 3.90 0.69
N ILE A 747 -2.52 4.10 -0.56
CA ILE A 747 -1.89 5.05 -1.49
C ILE A 747 -2.02 6.48 -0.96
N GLU A 748 -3.21 6.91 -0.53
CA GLU A 748 -3.46 8.23 0.07
C GLU A 748 -2.51 8.50 1.24
N LEU A 749 -2.37 7.53 2.15
CA LEU A 749 -1.48 7.70 3.30
C LEU A 749 -0.01 7.81 2.87
N LYS A 750 0.43 6.97 1.94
CA LYS A 750 1.80 7.04 1.41
C LYS A 750 2.05 8.37 0.67
N GLN A 751 1.10 8.85 -0.12
CA GLN A 751 1.19 10.16 -0.80
C GLN A 751 1.15 11.34 0.19
N ALA A 752 0.44 11.22 1.30
CA ALA A 752 0.45 12.24 2.35
C ALA A 752 1.75 12.23 3.17
N TYR A 753 2.45 11.10 3.24
CA TYR A 753 3.67 10.92 3.99
C TYR A 753 4.93 11.38 3.23
N TYR A 754 5.05 11.00 1.96
CA TYR A 754 6.20 11.33 1.09
C TYR A 754 5.97 12.62 0.32
#